data_AF-A0A8C8Z6J8-F1
#
_entry.id   AF-A0A8C8Z6J8-F1
#
_cell.length_a   1.000
_cell.length_b   1.000
_cell.length_c   1.000
_cell.angle_alpha   90.00
_cell.angle_beta   90.00
_cell.angle_gamma   90.00
#
_symmetry.space_group_name_H-M   'P 1'
#
loop_
_entity.id
_entity.type
_entity.pdbx_description
1 polymer ?
#
loop_
_entity_poly.entity_id
_entity_poly.type
_entity_poly.pdbx_seq_one_letter_code
_entity_poly.pdbx_strand_id
1 'polypeptide(L)'
;MHSLPGIVAVGYINEAIDEGNPSKTLESLLLPTANIRDVDPDCAQHYQDILYHAKSQKLRDPKSVSEVLWLDEIQQAINEANEDKDRVIQGVTLIVDVNQCLEGKKSSDILSILKSSAYNANDIIPECADRYYEALEKAKELKTGRVSSEEGSWLKLTLQEKYDYYYNVDSKESSWVLPESYFRKESWLTEKEIEAFWKGHKQRKAYMRRQQTFIDNVYSIVKIQSWFRMATARKSYLSRLQYFRDHNNEIVKIQSLLRANKARDDYKTLVGSKNPPLSVIRKFVHLLDQSDLDFQEELEVARLREEVVTKIRANQQLEKDLNLMDIKIGLLVKNRITLEDVISHRTKLNKKKGGEMEILNTTDNQGIKSLSKERRKTLETYQQLFYLLQTNPLYLAKLIFQMPQNKSTKFMDTVIFTLYNYASNQREEYLLLKLFKTALEEEVKSKVDQVQDIVTGNPTVIKMVVSFNRGARGQNTLRQLLAPVVKDIIDDKSLIINTSPVEVYKAWVNQLETQTGEASKLPYDVTTEQALTYPEVKNKLEASTENLRTVTDKVLNSIISSLDQLPYGLRYIAKVLKNSIHEKFPDATEDELLKIVGNLLYYRYMNPAIVAPDGFDIIDMTAGGQINSDQRRNLGSVAKVLQHAASNKLFEGENEHLSSMNNYLSKTYQEFRKYFKEACNVPEPEEKFNMDKYTDLVTVSKPVIYISIEEIISTHSLLLEHQDAIAPEKNDLLSELLGLLGEVPTVESFLGEGAVDPNDPNKANTLNQLSKTEISLFLTSKYDIEDGEAIDGRSLMIKTKKLIIDVIRNQPGNTLTEILETPATAQQEADHASDMVSRAIIDSRTPEEMKHSQSMMEDAQLPLEQKKRKIQRNLRTLEQTGLVSSENKYQDSLNEIAKDIRNQRMYRKLRKAELAKLQQTLKALNEKAAFYEEQVNYYDTYIKTCLDNLKRKNSRRSIKLDGKGEPKGAKRAKPVRYTAAKLHEKGVLLGIDDLQTNQFKNVTFDIIATEDVGIFDVRSKFLGVEMEKVQLNIQDLLQMQYEGVAVMKMFDKVKVNVNLLIYLLNKKFYGK
;
A
#
# COMPACT_ATOMS: atom_id res chain seq x y z
N MET A 1 -41.98 59.80 -113.02
CA MET A 1 -41.50 60.88 -112.14
C MET A 1 -42.64 61.88 -111.90
N HIS A 2 -43.55 61.57 -110.98
CA HIS A 2 -44.50 62.54 -110.43
C HIS A 2 -44.61 62.22 -108.93
N SER A 3 -43.73 62.81 -108.12
CA SER A 3 -43.74 62.73 -106.67
C SER A 3 -44.94 63.50 -106.12
N LEU A 4 -45.71 62.86 -105.22
CA LEU A 4 -46.84 63.44 -104.50
C LEU A 4 -46.46 64.77 -103.83
N PRO A 5 -47.27 65.84 -103.95
CA PRO A 5 -46.97 67.18 -103.40
C PRO A 5 -46.64 67.20 -101.90
N GLY A 6 -47.20 66.28 -101.11
CA GLY A 6 -46.98 66.21 -99.65
C GLY A 6 -45.59 65.71 -99.24
N ILE A 7 -44.95 64.83 -100.03
CA ILE A 7 -43.59 64.32 -99.71
C ILE A 7 -42.54 65.42 -99.87
N VAL A 8 -42.74 66.31 -100.86
CA VAL A 8 -41.85 67.45 -101.11
C VAL A 8 -41.97 68.47 -99.97
N ALA A 9 -43.18 68.70 -99.46
CA ALA A 9 -43.40 69.60 -98.32
C ALA A 9 -42.74 69.08 -97.03
N VAL A 10 -42.79 67.78 -96.75
CA VAL A 10 -42.08 67.16 -95.61
C VAL A 10 -40.57 67.33 -95.72
N GLY A 11 -40.02 67.25 -96.94
CA GLY A 11 -38.61 67.53 -97.21
C GLY A 11 -38.20 68.95 -96.84
N TYR A 12 -38.94 69.95 -97.32
CA TYR A 12 -38.67 71.36 -97.00
C TYR A 12 -38.83 71.66 -95.50
N ILE A 13 -39.83 71.07 -94.83
CA ILE A 13 -40.00 71.25 -93.38
C ILE A 13 -38.80 70.67 -92.62
N ASN A 14 -38.33 69.48 -92.98
CA ASN A 14 -37.18 68.87 -92.31
C ASN A 14 -35.87 69.62 -92.58
N GLU A 15 -35.71 70.20 -93.76
CA GLU A 15 -34.57 71.07 -94.10
C GLU A 15 -34.61 72.36 -93.28
N ALA A 16 -35.78 73.01 -93.20
CA ALA A 16 -35.95 74.21 -92.37
C ALA A 16 -35.67 73.94 -90.87
N ILE A 17 -36.08 72.77 -90.37
CA ILE A 17 -35.76 72.32 -89.00
C ILE A 17 -34.24 72.21 -88.80
N ASP A 18 -33.49 71.66 -89.78
CA ASP A 18 -32.02 71.50 -89.68
C ASP A 18 -31.27 72.83 -89.78
N GLU A 19 -31.79 73.79 -90.56
CA GLU A 19 -31.22 75.14 -90.65
C GLU A 19 -31.36 75.92 -89.33
N GLY A 20 -32.30 75.54 -88.46
CA GLY A 20 -32.48 76.15 -87.15
C GLY A 20 -33.13 77.53 -87.18
N ASN A 21 -33.80 77.92 -88.28
CA ASN A 21 -34.44 79.23 -88.42
C ASN A 21 -35.96 79.16 -88.18
N PRO A 22 -36.49 79.69 -87.06
CA PRO A 22 -37.91 79.60 -86.70
C PRO A 22 -38.88 80.18 -87.74
N SER A 23 -38.51 81.29 -88.39
CA SER A 23 -39.37 81.94 -89.40
C SER A 23 -39.49 81.07 -90.65
N LYS A 24 -38.38 80.46 -91.09
CA LYS A 24 -38.40 79.52 -92.22
C LYS A 24 -39.13 78.23 -91.90
N THR A 25 -39.03 77.74 -90.66
CA THR A 25 -39.76 76.56 -90.20
C THR A 25 -41.26 76.83 -90.16
N LEU A 26 -41.68 78.00 -89.67
CA LEU A 26 -43.08 78.42 -89.73
C LEU A 26 -43.57 78.57 -91.18
N GLU A 27 -42.82 79.24 -92.06
CA GLU A 27 -43.16 79.36 -93.48
C GLU A 27 -43.33 77.99 -94.16
N SER A 28 -42.43 77.05 -93.85
CA SER A 28 -42.49 75.67 -94.35
C SER A 28 -43.69 74.89 -93.81
N LEU A 29 -44.06 75.10 -92.54
CA LEU A 29 -45.24 74.48 -91.90
C LEU A 29 -46.56 75.03 -92.46
N LEU A 30 -46.59 76.31 -92.87
CA LEU A 30 -47.76 76.99 -93.44
C LEU A 30 -47.94 76.73 -94.95
N LEU A 31 -47.05 75.97 -95.58
CA LEU A 31 -47.21 75.61 -96.99
C LEU A 31 -48.53 74.86 -97.22
N PRO A 32 -49.38 75.29 -98.18
CA PRO A 32 -50.68 74.63 -98.43
C PRO A 32 -50.55 73.15 -98.80
N THR A 33 -49.40 72.76 -99.35
CA THR A 33 -49.05 71.39 -99.72
C THR A 33 -48.68 70.49 -98.53
N ALA A 34 -48.36 71.06 -97.37
CA ALA A 34 -48.04 70.30 -96.14
C ALA A 34 -49.30 69.84 -95.40
N ASN A 35 -50.40 70.60 -95.46
CA ASN A 35 -51.68 70.29 -94.81
C ASN A 35 -51.59 70.04 -93.28
N ILE A 36 -50.63 70.70 -92.61
CA ILE A 36 -50.52 70.72 -91.14
C ILE A 36 -51.61 71.64 -90.58
N ARG A 37 -52.30 71.17 -89.53
CA ARG A 37 -53.42 71.87 -88.89
C ARG A 37 -52.95 72.60 -87.63
N ASP A 38 -53.69 73.64 -87.27
CA ASP A 38 -53.56 74.38 -86.02
C ASP A 38 -52.17 74.99 -85.80
N VAL A 39 -51.51 75.42 -86.88
CA VAL A 39 -50.22 76.12 -86.81
C VAL A 39 -50.46 77.59 -86.41
N ASP A 40 -50.00 77.95 -85.23
CA ASP A 40 -50.06 79.30 -84.68
C ASP A 40 -48.75 80.07 -84.94
N PRO A 41 -48.78 81.20 -85.67
CA PRO A 41 -47.60 82.02 -85.94
C PRO A 41 -46.83 82.44 -84.69
N ASP A 42 -47.51 82.66 -83.56
CA ASP A 42 -46.89 83.12 -82.31
C ASP A 42 -46.02 82.04 -81.63
N CYS A 43 -46.14 80.78 -82.07
CA CYS A 43 -45.39 79.64 -81.57
C CYS A 43 -44.19 79.25 -82.44
N ALA A 44 -43.81 80.07 -83.43
CA ALA A 44 -42.77 79.74 -84.41
C ALA A 44 -41.46 79.21 -83.78
N GLN A 45 -40.96 79.87 -82.75
CA GLN A 45 -39.76 79.44 -82.01
C GLN A 45 -39.98 78.10 -81.30
N HIS A 46 -41.11 77.92 -80.63
CA HIS A 46 -41.43 76.70 -79.88
C HIS A 46 -41.65 75.49 -80.80
N TYR A 47 -42.27 75.70 -81.96
CA TYR A 47 -42.37 74.68 -83.00
C TYR A 47 -41.01 74.24 -83.50
N GLN A 48 -40.12 75.19 -83.79
CA GLN A 48 -38.74 74.87 -84.18
C GLN A 48 -38.03 74.03 -83.11
N ASP A 49 -38.12 74.43 -81.85
CA ASP A 49 -37.42 73.77 -80.75
C ASP A 49 -37.95 72.35 -80.49
N ILE A 50 -39.28 72.15 -80.47
CA ILE A 50 -39.90 70.83 -80.30
C ILE A 50 -39.62 69.94 -81.51
N LEU A 51 -39.78 70.43 -82.73
CA LEU A 51 -39.52 69.65 -83.95
C LEU A 51 -38.04 69.24 -84.05
N TYR A 52 -37.13 70.14 -83.73
CA TYR A 52 -35.69 69.82 -83.67
C TYR A 52 -35.39 68.77 -82.61
N HIS A 53 -36.01 68.87 -81.43
CA HIS A 53 -35.87 67.87 -80.38
C HIS A 53 -36.46 66.51 -80.76
N ALA A 54 -37.64 66.48 -81.38
CA ALA A 54 -38.28 65.26 -81.86
C ALA A 54 -37.40 64.57 -82.92
N LYS A 55 -36.85 65.35 -83.86
CA LYS A 55 -35.91 64.85 -84.88
C LYS A 55 -34.62 64.31 -84.25
N SER A 56 -34.06 65.03 -83.28
CA SER A 56 -32.85 64.62 -82.55
C SER A 56 -33.05 63.34 -81.73
N GLN A 57 -34.23 63.15 -81.12
CA GLN A 57 -34.56 61.91 -80.41
C GLN A 57 -34.70 60.73 -81.36
N LYS A 58 -35.36 60.94 -82.51
CA LYS A 58 -35.51 59.92 -83.55
C LYS A 58 -34.17 59.46 -84.11
N LEU A 59 -33.21 60.37 -84.26
CA LEU A 59 -31.83 60.08 -84.67
C LEU A 59 -31.07 59.21 -83.65
N ARG A 60 -31.47 59.23 -82.37
CA ARG A 60 -30.84 58.45 -81.29
C ARG A 60 -31.49 57.07 -81.07
N ASP A 61 -32.63 56.77 -81.71
CA ASP A 61 -33.30 55.49 -81.58
C ASP A 61 -32.77 54.47 -82.61
N PRO A 62 -32.08 53.38 -82.19
CA PRO A 62 -31.52 52.37 -83.11
C PRO A 62 -32.58 51.58 -83.90
N LYS A 63 -33.88 51.75 -83.61
CA LYS A 63 -34.99 51.10 -84.34
C LYS A 63 -35.62 51.98 -85.42
N SER A 64 -35.28 53.26 -85.53
CA SER A 64 -35.82 54.15 -86.56
C SER A 64 -35.16 53.90 -87.92
N VAL A 65 -35.97 53.72 -88.97
CA VAL A 65 -35.49 53.43 -90.35
C VAL A 65 -35.24 54.71 -91.18
N SER A 66 -35.58 55.89 -90.64
CA SER A 66 -35.45 57.19 -91.33
C SER A 66 -34.95 58.29 -90.38
N GLU A 67 -34.05 59.14 -90.87
CA GLU A 67 -33.53 60.35 -90.19
C GLU A 67 -34.49 61.56 -90.29
N VAL A 68 -35.59 61.41 -91.04
CA VAL A 68 -36.55 62.48 -91.37
C VAL A 68 -37.83 62.29 -90.54
N LEU A 69 -38.40 63.39 -90.04
CA LEU A 69 -39.72 63.40 -89.42
C LEU A 69 -40.81 63.28 -90.49
N TRP A 70 -41.74 62.35 -90.30
CA TRP A 70 -42.90 62.16 -91.17
C TRP A 70 -44.03 63.12 -90.79
N LEU A 71 -44.97 63.33 -91.72
CA LEU A 71 -46.06 64.30 -91.56
C LEU A 71 -46.86 64.12 -90.25
N ASP A 72 -47.16 62.87 -89.87
CA ASP A 72 -47.90 62.57 -88.64
C ASP A 72 -47.09 62.91 -87.37
N GLU A 73 -45.78 62.71 -87.40
CA GLU A 73 -44.87 63.06 -86.30
C GLU A 73 -44.71 64.58 -86.19
N ILE A 74 -44.66 65.28 -87.33
CA ILE A 74 -44.65 66.75 -87.38
C ILE A 74 -45.96 67.29 -86.80
N GLN A 75 -47.12 66.75 -87.22
CA GLN A 75 -48.41 67.17 -86.66
C GLN A 75 -48.51 66.87 -85.16
N GLN A 76 -48.01 65.73 -84.69
CA GLN A 76 -47.98 65.41 -83.27
C GLN A 76 -47.12 66.40 -82.48
N ALA A 77 -45.95 66.77 -82.99
CA ALA A 77 -45.07 67.77 -82.38
C ALA A 77 -45.72 69.17 -82.34
N ILE A 78 -46.47 69.56 -83.37
CA ILE A 78 -47.25 70.81 -83.39
C ILE A 78 -48.37 70.76 -82.36
N ASN A 79 -49.09 69.65 -82.26
CA ASN A 79 -50.14 69.47 -81.25
C ASN A 79 -49.55 69.54 -79.83
N GLU A 80 -48.41 68.89 -79.59
CA GLU A 80 -47.69 68.96 -78.31
C GLU A 80 -47.24 70.39 -77.98
N ALA A 81 -46.72 71.12 -78.96
CA ALA A 81 -46.33 72.52 -78.81
C ALA A 81 -47.52 73.45 -78.49
N ASN A 82 -48.69 73.17 -79.07
CA ASN A 82 -49.92 73.89 -78.78
C ASN A 82 -50.46 73.56 -77.38
N GLU A 83 -50.46 72.27 -76.99
CA GLU A 83 -50.80 71.87 -75.62
C GLU A 83 -49.84 72.50 -74.59
N ASP A 84 -48.55 72.62 -74.94
CA ASP A 84 -47.56 73.32 -74.14
C ASP A 84 -47.88 74.80 -73.99
N LYS A 85 -48.29 75.48 -75.08
CA LYS A 85 -48.78 76.85 -75.02
C LYS A 85 -49.98 76.98 -74.08
N ASP A 86 -50.96 76.10 -74.21
CA ASP A 86 -52.15 76.11 -73.35
C ASP A 86 -51.80 75.85 -71.88
N ARG A 87 -50.88 74.91 -71.60
CA ARG A 87 -50.36 74.63 -70.26
C ARG A 87 -49.69 75.85 -69.64
N VAL A 88 -48.82 76.52 -70.40
CA VAL A 88 -48.11 77.70 -69.91
C VAL A 88 -49.08 78.87 -69.69
N ILE A 89 -50.04 79.09 -70.59
CA ILE A 89 -51.07 80.12 -70.42
C ILE A 89 -51.90 79.87 -69.15
N GLN A 90 -52.28 78.61 -68.88
CA GLN A 90 -52.97 78.25 -67.64
C GLN A 90 -52.12 78.48 -66.40
N GLY A 91 -50.83 78.09 -66.43
CA GLY A 91 -49.88 78.36 -65.34
C GLY A 91 -49.65 79.86 -65.10
N VAL A 92 -49.54 80.66 -66.16
CA VAL A 92 -49.49 82.12 -66.09
C VAL A 92 -50.77 82.68 -65.48
N THR A 93 -51.93 82.17 -65.89
CA THR A 93 -53.24 82.59 -65.36
C THR A 93 -53.35 82.29 -63.86
N LEU A 94 -52.94 81.10 -63.41
CA LEU A 94 -52.85 80.74 -61.99
C LEU A 94 -51.93 81.68 -61.22
N ILE A 95 -50.73 81.97 -61.74
CA ILE A 95 -49.77 82.88 -61.11
C ILE A 95 -50.35 84.30 -61.01
N VAL A 96 -50.93 84.81 -62.10
CA VAL A 96 -51.50 86.15 -62.17
C VAL A 96 -52.69 86.27 -61.22
N ASP A 97 -53.67 85.37 -61.32
CA ASP A 97 -54.91 85.44 -60.54
C ASP A 97 -54.65 85.26 -59.03
N VAL A 98 -53.78 84.32 -58.64
CA VAL A 98 -53.42 84.13 -57.23
C VAL A 98 -52.67 85.35 -56.70
N ASN A 99 -51.67 85.87 -57.42
CA ASN A 99 -50.93 87.03 -56.93
C ASN A 99 -51.78 88.30 -56.90
N GLN A 100 -52.66 88.53 -57.87
CA GLN A 100 -53.58 89.67 -57.87
C GLN A 100 -54.64 89.55 -56.77
N CYS A 101 -55.14 88.33 -56.50
CA CYS A 101 -56.04 88.07 -55.38
C CYS A 101 -55.40 88.40 -54.01
N LEU A 102 -54.12 88.03 -53.84
CA LEU A 102 -53.33 88.37 -52.65
C LEU A 102 -53.05 89.88 -52.55
N GLU A 103 -52.87 90.59 -53.67
CA GLU A 103 -52.74 92.06 -53.71
C GLU A 103 -54.04 92.79 -53.34
N GLY A 104 -55.18 92.28 -53.82
CA GLY A 104 -56.51 92.83 -53.54
C GLY A 104 -57.06 92.49 -52.15
N LYS A 105 -56.34 91.67 -51.36
CA LYS A 105 -56.71 91.19 -50.01
C LYS A 105 -58.08 90.50 -49.91
N LYS A 106 -58.47 89.73 -50.93
CA LYS A 106 -59.78 89.05 -51.00
C LYS A 106 -59.67 87.56 -50.68
N SER A 107 -59.77 87.21 -49.40
CA SER A 107 -59.66 85.80 -48.95
C SER A 107 -60.79 84.88 -49.43
N SER A 108 -61.98 85.41 -49.77
CA SER A 108 -63.13 84.60 -50.22
C SER A 108 -62.91 83.95 -51.58
N ASP A 109 -62.07 84.54 -52.42
CA ASP A 109 -61.96 84.21 -53.84
C ASP A 109 -60.79 83.25 -54.11
N ILE A 110 -59.93 82.98 -53.12
CA ILE A 110 -58.75 82.13 -53.27
C ILE A 110 -59.10 80.68 -53.61
N LEU A 111 -60.21 80.17 -53.07
CA LEU A 111 -60.63 78.78 -53.29
C LEU A 111 -61.22 78.59 -54.69
N SER A 112 -61.97 79.58 -55.21
CA SER A 112 -62.47 79.55 -56.57
C SER A 112 -61.32 79.70 -57.56
N ILE A 113 -60.38 80.62 -57.30
CA ILE A 113 -59.19 80.85 -58.14
C ILE A 113 -58.31 79.59 -58.20
N LEU A 114 -57.93 79.01 -57.06
CA LEU A 114 -57.09 77.80 -57.03
C LEU A 114 -57.79 76.59 -57.69
N LYS A 115 -59.13 76.52 -57.67
CA LYS A 115 -59.89 75.45 -58.34
C LYS A 115 -60.10 75.68 -59.83
N SER A 116 -60.22 76.94 -60.28
CA SER A 116 -60.44 77.28 -61.69
C SER A 116 -59.16 77.27 -62.51
N SER A 117 -58.00 77.44 -61.87
CA SER A 117 -56.71 77.63 -62.54
C SER A 117 -55.68 76.52 -62.28
N ALA A 118 -55.96 75.54 -61.40
CA ALA A 118 -55.07 74.40 -61.15
C ALA A 118 -55.51 73.12 -61.90
N TYR A 119 -54.55 72.42 -62.52
CA TYR A 119 -54.75 71.16 -63.26
C TYR A 119 -55.44 70.04 -62.45
N ASN A 120 -55.36 70.07 -61.10
CA ASN A 120 -55.91 69.06 -60.18
C ASN A 120 -56.81 69.68 -59.10
N ALA A 121 -57.93 70.30 -59.50
CA ALA A 121 -58.91 70.91 -58.59
C ALA A 121 -59.42 69.98 -57.47
N ASN A 122 -59.36 68.65 -57.67
CA ASN A 122 -59.78 67.63 -56.71
C ASN A 122 -58.81 67.42 -55.53
N ASP A 123 -57.57 67.89 -55.65
CA ASP A 123 -56.57 67.76 -54.58
C ASP A 123 -56.60 68.92 -53.57
N ILE A 124 -57.37 69.97 -53.85
CA ILE A 124 -57.49 71.15 -53.00
C ILE A 124 -58.63 70.92 -51.99
N ILE A 125 -58.24 70.78 -50.72
CA ILE A 125 -59.15 70.58 -49.58
C ILE A 125 -59.93 71.88 -49.31
N PRO A 126 -61.27 71.93 -49.55
CA PRO A 126 -62.06 73.16 -49.39
C PRO A 126 -62.04 73.75 -47.98
N GLU A 127 -61.98 72.88 -46.96
CA GLU A 127 -62.00 73.28 -45.54
C GLU A 127 -60.70 73.96 -45.07
N CYS A 128 -59.69 74.05 -45.95
CA CYS A 128 -58.39 74.64 -45.65
C CYS A 128 -58.15 75.95 -46.41
N ALA A 129 -59.17 76.52 -47.06
CA ALA A 129 -59.07 77.73 -47.86
C ALA A 129 -58.39 78.90 -47.13
N ASP A 130 -58.84 79.21 -45.91
CA ASP A 130 -58.28 80.31 -45.10
C ASP A 130 -56.81 80.08 -44.76
N ARG A 131 -56.43 78.83 -44.49
CA ARG A 131 -55.04 78.45 -44.19
C ARG A 131 -54.14 78.49 -45.43
N TYR A 132 -54.69 78.19 -46.61
CA TYR A 132 -53.97 78.36 -47.86
C TYR A 132 -53.75 79.85 -48.14
N TYR A 133 -54.76 80.70 -47.92
CA TYR A 133 -54.64 82.14 -48.06
C TYR A 133 -53.56 82.73 -47.15
N GLU A 134 -53.63 82.48 -45.83
CA GLU A 134 -52.65 83.02 -44.86
C GLU A 134 -51.21 82.57 -45.16
N ALA A 135 -51.03 81.33 -45.62
CA ALA A 135 -49.71 80.79 -45.94
C ALA A 135 -49.14 81.41 -47.22
N LEU A 136 -49.97 81.57 -48.25
CA LEU A 136 -49.58 82.21 -49.51
C LEU A 136 -49.34 83.71 -49.32
N GLU A 137 -50.14 84.40 -48.52
CA GLU A 137 -49.96 85.81 -48.16
C GLU A 137 -48.61 86.04 -47.46
N LYS A 138 -48.30 85.24 -46.43
CA LYS A 138 -46.98 85.29 -45.75
C LYS A 138 -45.82 84.97 -46.70
N ALA A 139 -45.99 83.98 -47.59
CA ALA A 139 -44.96 83.63 -48.56
C ALA A 139 -44.71 84.78 -49.53
N LYS A 140 -45.77 85.48 -49.96
CA LYS A 140 -45.69 86.65 -50.84
C LYS A 140 -45.01 87.82 -50.12
N GLU A 141 -45.41 88.15 -48.89
CA GLU A 141 -44.79 89.21 -48.06
C GLU A 141 -43.28 88.99 -47.85
N LEU A 142 -42.88 87.74 -47.60
CA LEU A 142 -41.46 87.39 -47.46
C LEU A 142 -40.68 87.54 -48.77
N LYS A 143 -41.35 87.38 -49.92
CA LYS A 143 -40.74 87.52 -51.24
C LYS A 143 -40.63 88.98 -51.66
N THR A 144 -41.69 89.77 -51.47
CA THR A 144 -41.66 91.24 -51.68
C THR A 144 -40.63 91.92 -50.79
N GLY A 145 -40.43 91.47 -49.55
CA GLY A 145 -39.40 92.00 -48.66
C GLY A 145 -37.95 91.73 -49.10
N ARG A 146 -37.71 90.91 -50.13
CA ARG A 146 -36.37 90.53 -50.62
C ARG A 146 -35.98 91.17 -51.96
N VAL A 147 -36.85 91.98 -52.57
CA VAL A 147 -36.64 92.54 -53.92
C VAL A 147 -35.80 93.84 -53.87
N SER A 148 -34.87 94.01 -54.81
CA SER A 148 -34.04 95.22 -54.97
C SER A 148 -34.73 96.26 -55.87
N SER A 149 -34.39 97.55 -55.71
CA SER A 149 -35.17 98.74 -56.16
C SER A 149 -35.45 98.95 -57.66
N GLU A 150 -35.16 97.98 -58.53
CA GLU A 150 -35.56 97.99 -59.94
C GLU A 150 -36.26 96.66 -60.27
N GLU A 151 -37.58 96.62 -60.08
CA GLU A 151 -38.41 95.47 -60.44
C GLU A 151 -38.94 95.61 -61.86
N GLY A 152 -38.92 94.53 -62.64
CA GLY A 152 -39.51 94.49 -63.97
C GLY A 152 -40.85 93.80 -64.05
N SER A 153 -41.48 93.88 -65.23
CA SER A 153 -42.85 93.38 -65.48
C SER A 153 -42.92 91.97 -66.08
N TRP A 154 -41.79 91.30 -66.28
CA TRP A 154 -41.75 90.00 -66.98
C TRP A 154 -41.70 88.81 -66.02
N LEU A 155 -42.59 87.84 -66.25
CA LEU A 155 -42.56 86.51 -65.66
C LEU A 155 -41.81 85.57 -66.60
N LYS A 156 -40.92 84.76 -66.04
CA LYS A 156 -40.28 83.64 -66.72
C LYS A 156 -40.82 82.32 -66.17
N LEU A 157 -41.43 81.53 -67.04
CA LEU A 157 -41.87 80.16 -66.74
C LEU A 157 -41.01 79.20 -67.56
N THR A 158 -40.51 78.16 -66.92
CA THR A 158 -39.75 77.10 -67.61
C THR A 158 -40.58 75.83 -67.65
N LEU A 159 -41.08 75.49 -68.83
CA LEU A 159 -41.88 74.29 -69.06
C LEU A 159 -40.96 73.07 -69.20
N GLN A 160 -41.31 72.00 -68.49
CA GLN A 160 -40.57 70.72 -68.46
C GLN A 160 -39.05 70.85 -68.21
N GLU A 161 -38.62 71.96 -67.58
CA GLU A 161 -37.19 72.30 -67.37
C GLU A 161 -36.38 72.49 -68.68
N LYS A 162 -37.05 72.72 -69.82
CA LYS A 162 -36.43 72.80 -71.15
C LYS A 162 -36.78 74.06 -71.94
N TYR A 163 -38.04 74.50 -71.91
CA TYR A 163 -38.52 75.61 -72.74
C TYR A 163 -38.87 76.80 -71.86
N ASP A 164 -38.33 77.97 -72.18
CA ASP A 164 -38.58 79.20 -71.45
C ASP A 164 -39.66 80.03 -72.14
N TYR A 165 -40.68 80.42 -71.37
CA TYR A 165 -41.75 81.30 -71.80
C TYR A 165 -41.74 82.59 -70.99
N TYR A 166 -41.88 83.71 -71.68
CA TYR A 166 -41.83 85.05 -71.12
C TYR A 166 -43.20 85.71 -71.25
N TYR A 167 -43.75 86.17 -70.13
CA TYR A 167 -45.05 86.86 -70.10
C TYR A 167 -44.92 88.20 -69.39
N ASN A 168 -45.31 89.29 -70.04
CA ASN A 168 -45.35 90.61 -69.43
C ASN A 168 -46.69 90.84 -68.74
N VAL A 169 -46.65 91.13 -67.44
CA VAL A 169 -47.85 91.30 -66.63
C VAL A 169 -48.60 92.61 -66.95
N ASP A 170 -47.89 93.66 -67.37
CA ASP A 170 -48.46 94.98 -67.61
C ASP A 170 -48.94 95.17 -69.05
N SER A 171 -48.12 94.76 -70.04
CA SER A 171 -48.49 94.84 -71.47
C SER A 171 -49.32 93.65 -71.96
N LYS A 172 -49.38 92.56 -71.18
CA LYS A 172 -49.97 91.26 -71.55
C LYS A 172 -49.32 90.61 -72.78
N GLU A 173 -48.14 91.07 -73.17
CA GLU A 173 -47.35 90.48 -74.25
C GLU A 173 -46.77 89.14 -73.81
N SER A 174 -46.67 88.21 -74.75
CA SER A 174 -46.11 86.88 -74.50
C SER A 174 -45.16 86.48 -75.60
N SER A 175 -44.07 85.81 -75.23
CA SER A 175 -43.03 85.42 -76.18
C SER A 175 -42.31 84.16 -75.71
N TRP A 176 -42.00 83.27 -76.66
CA TRP A 176 -41.09 82.14 -76.48
C TRP A 176 -39.61 82.52 -76.67
N VAL A 177 -39.36 83.78 -77.04
CA VAL A 177 -38.02 84.37 -77.22
C VAL A 177 -37.77 85.40 -76.11
N LEU A 178 -36.53 85.48 -75.63
CA LEU A 178 -36.13 86.47 -74.62
C LEU A 178 -36.35 87.91 -75.14
N PRO A 179 -37.20 88.73 -74.50
CA PRO A 179 -37.41 90.12 -74.89
C PRO A 179 -36.15 90.97 -74.65
N GLU A 180 -35.90 91.97 -75.51
CA GLU A 180 -34.68 92.80 -75.46
C GLU A 180 -34.53 93.60 -74.15
N SER A 181 -35.63 93.98 -73.51
CA SER A 181 -35.65 94.70 -72.23
C SER A 181 -36.28 93.86 -71.11
N TYR A 182 -35.68 92.70 -70.83
CA TYR A 182 -36.16 91.77 -69.80
C TYR A 182 -35.70 92.15 -68.39
N PHE A 183 -36.65 92.53 -67.54
CA PHE A 183 -36.48 92.65 -66.09
C PHE A 183 -37.53 91.77 -65.40
N ARG A 184 -37.09 90.92 -64.46
CA ARG A 184 -37.93 89.89 -63.86
C ARG A 184 -38.84 90.46 -62.77
N LYS A 185 -40.11 90.02 -62.76
CA LYS A 185 -41.06 90.26 -61.66
C LYS A 185 -40.75 89.29 -60.51
N GLU A 186 -39.95 89.72 -59.54
CA GLU A 186 -39.49 88.88 -58.43
C GLU A 186 -40.43 88.87 -57.22
N SER A 187 -41.31 89.87 -57.10
CA SER A 187 -42.27 89.97 -55.99
C SER A 187 -43.37 88.90 -56.01
N TRP A 188 -43.66 88.30 -57.16
CA TRP A 188 -44.77 87.37 -57.33
C TRP A 188 -44.39 85.93 -56.99
N LEU A 189 -45.32 85.20 -56.38
CA LEU A 189 -45.19 83.76 -56.14
C LEU A 189 -45.19 83.00 -57.46
N THR A 190 -44.33 81.99 -57.55
CA THR A 190 -44.27 81.07 -58.69
C THR A 190 -45.26 79.92 -58.51
N GLU A 191 -45.63 79.27 -59.61
CA GLU A 191 -46.50 78.09 -59.61
C GLU A 191 -45.99 76.97 -58.68
N LYS A 192 -44.69 76.65 -58.72
CA LYS A 192 -44.07 75.63 -57.85
C LYS A 192 -44.22 75.96 -56.35
N GLU A 193 -44.13 77.23 -55.99
CA GLU A 193 -44.31 77.69 -54.60
C GLU A 193 -45.77 77.52 -54.17
N ILE A 194 -46.73 77.92 -55.01
CA ILE A 194 -48.17 77.78 -54.75
C ILE A 194 -48.56 76.30 -54.59
N GLU A 195 -48.04 75.41 -55.43
CA GLU A 195 -48.34 73.98 -55.35
C GLU A 195 -47.77 73.27 -54.12
N ALA A 196 -46.57 73.65 -53.69
CA ALA A 196 -45.88 73.00 -52.58
C ALA A 196 -46.68 73.09 -51.27
N PHE A 197 -47.45 74.17 -51.07
CA PHE A 197 -48.20 74.39 -49.82
C PHE A 197 -49.36 73.40 -49.62
N TRP A 198 -50.22 73.21 -50.63
CA TRP A 198 -51.34 72.28 -50.47
C TRP A 198 -50.87 70.82 -50.48
N LYS A 199 -49.86 70.47 -51.30
CA LYS A 199 -49.22 69.14 -51.30
C LYS A 199 -48.62 68.81 -49.92
N GLY A 200 -47.92 69.77 -49.30
CA GLY A 200 -47.35 69.63 -47.97
C GLY A 200 -48.40 69.43 -46.87
N HIS A 201 -49.54 70.12 -46.96
CA HIS A 201 -50.63 69.97 -46.00
C HIS A 201 -51.27 68.57 -46.04
N LYS A 202 -51.49 68.03 -47.25
CA LYS A 202 -52.04 66.68 -47.46
C LYS A 202 -51.17 65.59 -46.81
N GLN A 203 -49.85 65.66 -47.00
CA GLN A 203 -48.92 64.68 -46.44
C GLN A 203 -48.87 64.74 -44.91
N ARG A 204 -48.87 65.93 -44.32
CA ARG A 204 -48.91 66.12 -42.86
C ARG A 204 -50.18 65.50 -42.26
N LYS A 205 -51.32 65.69 -42.91
CA LYS A 205 -52.60 65.08 -42.49
C LYS A 205 -52.57 63.55 -42.55
N ALA A 206 -51.97 62.98 -43.60
CA ALA A 206 -51.79 61.53 -43.74
C ALA A 206 -50.88 60.94 -42.64
N TYR A 207 -49.77 61.64 -42.35
CA TYR A 207 -48.86 61.25 -41.26
C TYR A 207 -49.55 61.27 -39.89
N MET A 208 -50.28 62.34 -39.58
CA MET A 208 -51.03 62.46 -38.32
C MET A 208 -52.05 61.33 -38.15
N ARG A 209 -52.78 60.96 -39.22
CA ARG A 209 -53.71 59.81 -39.19
C ARG A 209 -53.00 58.48 -38.89
N ARG A 210 -51.82 58.26 -39.48
CA ARG A 210 -51.02 57.06 -39.21
C ARG A 210 -50.51 57.02 -37.77
N GLN A 211 -50.05 58.15 -37.25
CA GLN A 211 -49.63 58.27 -35.86
C GLN A 211 -50.79 57.98 -34.91
N GLN A 212 -51.97 58.54 -35.18
CA GLN A 212 -53.18 58.25 -34.40
C GLN A 212 -53.53 56.76 -34.44
N THR A 213 -53.46 56.13 -35.61
CA THR A 213 -53.71 54.69 -35.75
C THR A 213 -52.78 53.84 -34.87
N PHE A 214 -51.51 54.24 -34.73
CA PHE A 214 -50.58 53.55 -33.83
C PHE A 214 -50.88 53.80 -32.34
N ILE A 215 -51.27 55.03 -31.98
CA ILE A 215 -51.67 55.39 -30.62
C ILE A 215 -52.91 54.61 -30.19
N ASP A 216 -53.91 54.49 -31.07
CA ASP A 216 -55.16 53.78 -30.79
C ASP A 216 -54.94 52.26 -30.63
N ASN A 217 -53.86 51.71 -31.20
CA ASN A 217 -53.56 50.27 -31.23
C ASN A 217 -52.33 49.85 -30.40
N VAL A 218 -51.90 50.66 -29.42
CA VAL A 218 -50.70 50.38 -28.60
C VAL A 218 -50.77 48.99 -27.94
N TYR A 219 -51.92 48.60 -27.38
CA TYR A 219 -52.06 47.31 -26.71
C TYR A 219 -51.80 46.12 -27.64
N SER A 220 -52.33 46.16 -28.87
CA SER A 220 -52.12 45.13 -29.88
C SER A 220 -50.66 45.05 -30.32
N ILE A 221 -49.99 46.20 -30.47
CA ILE A 221 -48.55 46.27 -30.81
C ILE A 221 -47.70 45.66 -29.69
N VAL A 222 -47.95 46.04 -28.43
CA VAL A 222 -47.25 45.48 -27.27
C VAL A 222 -47.46 43.97 -27.18
N LYS A 223 -48.69 43.50 -27.44
CA LYS A 223 -49.02 42.07 -27.44
C LYS A 223 -48.23 41.31 -28.52
N ILE A 224 -48.18 41.81 -29.75
CA ILE A 224 -47.39 41.21 -30.84
C ILE A 224 -45.89 41.22 -30.51
N GLN A 225 -45.36 42.34 -30.00
CA GLN A 225 -43.97 42.44 -29.58
C GLN A 225 -43.64 41.44 -28.46
N SER A 226 -44.54 41.25 -27.50
CA SER A 226 -44.37 40.27 -26.42
C SER A 226 -44.31 38.84 -26.95
N TRP A 227 -45.13 38.49 -27.95
CA TRP A 227 -45.09 37.19 -28.61
C TRP A 227 -43.76 36.95 -29.33
N PHE A 228 -43.26 37.94 -30.05
CA PHE A 228 -41.95 37.84 -30.71
C PHE A 228 -40.81 37.70 -29.69
N ARG A 229 -40.80 38.51 -28.62
CA ARG A 229 -39.81 38.40 -27.54
C ARG A 229 -39.85 37.02 -26.89
N MET A 230 -41.04 36.50 -26.59
CA MET A 230 -41.24 35.17 -26.02
C MET A 230 -40.76 34.06 -26.97
N ALA A 231 -41.11 34.13 -28.25
CA ALA A 231 -40.69 33.15 -29.25
C ALA A 231 -39.15 33.09 -29.38
N THR A 232 -38.49 34.24 -29.42
CA THR A 232 -37.02 34.32 -29.49
C THR A 232 -36.37 33.77 -28.22
N ALA A 233 -36.86 34.17 -27.03
CA ALA A 233 -36.34 33.67 -25.76
C ALA A 233 -36.54 32.16 -25.63
N ARG A 234 -37.71 31.65 -26.00
CA ARG A 234 -38.03 30.21 -25.98
C ARG A 234 -37.14 29.43 -26.94
N LYS A 235 -36.89 29.95 -28.15
CA LYS A 235 -35.97 29.33 -29.11
C LYS A 235 -34.55 29.24 -28.56
N SER A 236 -34.05 30.31 -27.94
CA SER A 236 -32.72 30.32 -27.30
C SER A 236 -32.62 29.32 -26.16
N TYR A 237 -33.61 29.30 -25.26
CA TYR A 237 -33.66 28.34 -24.14
C TYR A 237 -33.70 26.88 -24.62
N LEU A 238 -34.57 26.56 -25.59
CA LEU A 238 -34.69 25.20 -26.13
C LEU A 238 -33.40 24.76 -26.84
N SER A 239 -32.76 25.65 -27.59
CA SER A 239 -31.45 25.37 -28.20
C SER A 239 -30.39 25.05 -27.14
N ARG A 240 -30.36 25.81 -26.03
CA ARG A 240 -29.43 25.55 -24.93
C ARG A 240 -29.73 24.25 -24.19
N LEU A 241 -31.00 23.94 -23.96
CA LEU A 241 -31.42 22.68 -23.35
C LEU A 241 -31.07 21.49 -24.24
N GLN A 242 -31.28 21.60 -25.56
CA GLN A 242 -30.89 20.57 -26.52
C GLN A 242 -29.38 20.36 -26.52
N TYR A 243 -28.59 21.44 -26.50
CA TYR A 243 -27.12 21.36 -26.37
C TYR A 243 -26.69 20.53 -25.14
N PHE A 244 -27.31 20.75 -23.98
CA PHE A 244 -27.00 19.96 -22.78
C PHE A 244 -27.45 18.50 -22.88
N ARG A 245 -28.58 18.22 -23.57
CA ARG A 245 -29.04 16.85 -23.82
C ARG A 245 -28.11 16.10 -24.76
N ASP A 246 -27.66 16.75 -25.83
CA ASP A 246 -26.76 16.16 -26.83
C ASP A 246 -25.39 15.84 -26.22
N HIS A 247 -24.93 16.65 -25.25
CA HIS A 247 -23.62 16.51 -24.58
C HIS A 247 -23.70 15.87 -23.18
N ASN A 248 -24.75 15.10 -22.88
CA ASN A 248 -24.96 14.55 -21.54
C ASN A 248 -23.79 13.63 -21.10
N ASN A 249 -23.22 12.86 -22.03
CA ASN A 249 -22.11 11.96 -21.75
C ASN A 249 -20.82 12.73 -21.38
N GLU A 250 -20.52 13.82 -22.09
CA GLU A 250 -19.40 14.72 -21.81
C GLU A 250 -19.58 15.40 -20.46
N ILE A 251 -20.80 15.88 -20.16
CA ILE A 251 -21.13 16.49 -18.87
C ILE A 251 -20.94 15.49 -17.73
N VAL A 252 -21.42 14.25 -17.87
CA VAL A 252 -21.22 13.19 -16.87
C VAL A 252 -19.73 12.89 -16.68
N LYS A 253 -18.92 12.86 -17.76
CA LYS A 253 -17.45 12.70 -17.67
C LYS A 253 -16.79 13.88 -16.95
N ILE A 254 -17.18 15.11 -17.24
CA ILE A 254 -16.65 16.31 -16.56
C ILE A 254 -17.06 16.30 -15.09
N GLN A 255 -18.32 15.98 -14.79
CA GLN A 255 -18.82 15.86 -13.42
C GLN A 255 -18.11 14.74 -12.65
N SER A 256 -17.88 13.58 -13.27
CA SER A 256 -17.17 12.47 -12.62
C SER A 256 -15.70 12.84 -12.35
N LEU A 257 -15.03 13.53 -13.28
CA LEU A 257 -13.68 14.04 -13.08
C LEU A 257 -13.62 15.07 -11.94
N LEU A 258 -14.54 16.03 -11.91
CA LEU A 258 -14.62 17.03 -10.84
C LEU A 258 -14.94 16.39 -9.49
N ARG A 259 -15.87 15.43 -9.44
CA ARG A 259 -16.17 14.65 -8.22
C ARG A 259 -14.94 13.86 -7.75
N ALA A 260 -14.21 13.22 -8.67
CA ALA A 260 -13.00 12.48 -8.36
C ALA A 260 -11.87 13.40 -7.87
N ASN A 261 -11.70 14.59 -8.48
CA ASN A 261 -10.71 15.55 -8.03
C ASN A 261 -11.04 16.11 -6.65
N LYS A 262 -12.32 16.46 -6.41
CA LYS A 262 -12.80 16.88 -5.09
C LYS A 262 -12.58 15.79 -4.03
N ALA A 263 -12.88 14.53 -4.35
CA ALA A 263 -12.63 13.41 -3.44
C ALA A 263 -11.13 13.19 -3.15
N ARG A 264 -10.25 13.40 -4.14
CA ARG A 264 -8.79 13.36 -3.94
C ARG A 264 -8.31 14.50 -3.06
N ASP A 265 -8.84 15.71 -3.23
CA ASP A 265 -8.49 16.86 -2.39
C ASP A 265 -9.01 16.68 -0.96
N ASP A 266 -10.22 16.16 -0.78
CA ASP A 266 -10.76 15.75 0.53
C ASP A 266 -9.83 14.71 1.19
N TYR A 267 -9.36 13.71 0.44
CA TYR A 267 -8.43 12.69 0.94
C TYR A 267 -7.04 13.26 1.29
N LYS A 268 -6.46 14.12 0.44
CA LYS A 268 -5.21 14.82 0.72
C LYS A 268 -5.32 15.67 1.98
N THR A 269 -6.46 16.32 2.17
CA THR A 269 -6.74 17.11 3.38
C THR A 269 -6.79 16.22 4.61
N LEU A 270 -7.40 15.04 4.53
CA LEU A 270 -7.44 14.07 5.63
C LEU A 270 -6.04 13.55 5.99
N VAL A 271 -5.21 13.23 4.99
CA VAL A 271 -3.89 12.61 5.20
C VAL A 271 -2.84 13.64 5.63
N GLY A 272 -2.81 14.80 4.97
CA GLY A 272 -1.75 15.81 5.11
C GLY A 272 -2.02 16.92 6.13
N SER A 273 -3.29 17.20 6.49
CA SER A 273 -3.59 18.22 7.49
C SER A 273 -3.42 17.67 8.92
N LYS A 274 -2.85 18.50 9.81
CA LYS A 274 -2.86 18.21 11.25
C LYS A 274 -4.27 18.31 11.85
N ASN A 275 -5.10 19.21 11.30
CA ASN A 275 -6.46 19.49 11.74
C ASN A 275 -7.44 19.38 10.56
N PRO A 276 -7.90 18.18 10.18
CA PRO A 276 -8.87 18.02 9.11
C PRO A 276 -10.27 18.51 9.53
N PRO A 277 -11.02 19.18 8.64
CA PRO A 277 -12.35 19.68 8.96
C PRO A 277 -13.36 18.53 9.10
N LEU A 278 -14.36 18.72 9.95
CA LEU A 278 -15.40 17.72 10.26
C LEU A 278 -16.16 17.23 9.02
N SER A 279 -16.37 18.11 8.04
CA SER A 279 -17.02 17.79 6.76
C SER A 279 -16.24 16.77 5.93
N VAL A 280 -14.91 16.77 6.03
CA VAL A 280 -14.02 15.80 5.40
C VAL A 280 -14.02 14.50 6.21
N ILE A 281 -13.85 14.57 7.53
CA ILE A 281 -13.88 13.38 8.43
C ILE A 281 -15.15 12.57 8.19
N ARG A 282 -16.33 13.23 8.20
CA ARG A 282 -17.64 12.59 7.99
C ARG A 282 -17.72 11.78 6.69
N LYS A 283 -17.18 12.30 5.58
CA LYS A 283 -17.17 11.58 4.29
C LYS A 283 -16.41 10.26 4.37
N PHE A 284 -15.42 10.16 5.27
CA PHE A 284 -14.55 9.00 5.43
C PHE A 284 -14.83 8.17 6.69
N VAL A 285 -15.84 8.53 7.51
CA VAL A 285 -16.23 7.78 8.72
C VAL A 285 -16.62 6.33 8.40
N HIS A 286 -17.25 6.08 7.24
CA HIS A 286 -17.59 4.73 6.79
C HIS A 286 -16.39 3.80 6.64
N LEU A 287 -15.16 4.34 6.48
CA LEU A 287 -13.96 3.52 6.40
C LEU A 287 -13.59 2.84 7.72
N LEU A 288 -14.11 3.35 8.85
CA LEU A 288 -13.97 2.75 10.18
C LEU A 288 -14.89 1.55 10.37
N ASP A 289 -15.96 1.42 9.58
CA ASP A 289 -16.81 0.24 9.66
C ASP A 289 -15.97 -0.99 9.24
N GLN A 290 -16.05 -2.04 10.05
CA GLN A 290 -15.46 -3.33 9.73
C GLN A 290 -16.33 -4.01 8.68
N SER A 291 -15.71 -4.45 7.59
CA SER A 291 -16.40 -5.26 6.59
C SER A 291 -16.51 -6.71 7.08
N ASP A 292 -17.49 -7.46 6.56
CA ASP A 292 -17.60 -8.91 6.80
C ASP A 292 -16.30 -9.64 6.45
N LEU A 293 -15.57 -9.15 5.44
CA LEU A 293 -14.25 -9.66 5.06
C LEU A 293 -13.20 -9.39 6.15
N ASP A 294 -13.18 -8.19 6.73
CA ASP A 294 -12.25 -7.86 7.82
C ASP A 294 -12.50 -8.79 9.03
N PHE A 295 -13.76 -9.10 9.29
CA PHE A 295 -14.18 -10.00 10.36
C PHE A 295 -13.73 -11.45 10.10
N GLN A 296 -13.94 -11.95 8.88
CA GLN A 296 -13.48 -13.28 8.48
C GLN A 296 -11.95 -13.41 8.55
N GLU A 297 -11.21 -12.39 8.10
CA GLU A 297 -9.75 -12.34 8.22
C GLU A 297 -9.31 -12.36 9.70
N GLU A 298 -10.05 -11.74 10.61
CA GLU A 298 -9.75 -11.71 12.05
C GLU A 298 -9.99 -13.07 12.73
N LEU A 299 -11.08 -13.75 12.36
CA LEU A 299 -11.33 -15.13 12.76
C LEU A 299 -10.25 -16.08 12.25
N GLU A 300 -9.83 -15.93 10.99
CA GLU A 300 -8.77 -16.77 10.43
C GLU A 300 -7.43 -16.53 11.14
N VAL A 301 -7.08 -15.27 11.44
CA VAL A 301 -5.90 -14.93 12.24
C VAL A 301 -5.97 -15.56 13.63
N ALA A 302 -7.11 -15.49 14.33
CA ALA A 302 -7.28 -16.12 15.64
C ALA A 302 -7.09 -17.65 15.57
N ARG A 303 -7.73 -18.31 14.60
CA ARG A 303 -7.61 -19.76 14.37
C ARG A 303 -6.18 -20.18 14.06
N LEU A 304 -5.50 -19.46 13.16
CA LEU A 304 -4.12 -19.74 12.79
C LEU A 304 -3.14 -19.51 13.94
N ARG A 305 -3.39 -18.53 14.82
CA ARG A 305 -2.55 -18.31 16.01
C ARG A 305 -2.61 -19.50 16.95
N GLU A 306 -3.80 -20.00 17.24
CA GLU A 306 -3.99 -21.23 18.03
C GLU A 306 -3.25 -22.42 17.41
N GLU A 307 -3.42 -22.64 16.11
CA GLU A 307 -2.77 -23.73 15.38
C GLU A 307 -1.24 -23.60 15.39
N VAL A 308 -0.70 -22.38 15.30
CA VAL A 308 0.75 -22.13 15.36
C VAL A 308 1.31 -22.43 16.75
N VAL A 309 0.66 -21.96 17.83
CA VAL A 309 1.14 -22.17 19.20
C VAL A 309 1.12 -23.66 19.55
N THR A 310 0.02 -24.35 19.23
CA THR A 310 -0.12 -25.80 19.43
C THR A 310 0.95 -26.59 18.67
N LYS A 311 1.21 -26.25 17.40
CA LYS A 311 2.25 -26.88 16.59
C LYS A 311 3.68 -26.60 17.09
N ILE A 312 3.97 -25.37 17.55
CA ILE A 312 5.28 -25.05 18.17
C ILE A 312 5.55 -25.98 19.35
N ARG A 313 4.57 -26.14 20.25
CA ARG A 313 4.69 -26.99 21.43
C ARG A 313 4.84 -28.46 21.08
N ALA A 314 4.00 -28.96 20.18
CA ALA A 314 4.08 -30.34 19.71
C ALA A 314 5.47 -30.65 19.13
N ASN A 315 6.00 -29.75 18.30
CA ASN A 315 7.34 -29.89 17.73
C ASN A 315 8.45 -29.84 18.77
N GLN A 316 8.40 -28.92 19.75
CA GLN A 316 9.39 -28.86 20.83
C GLN A 316 9.38 -30.13 21.70
N GLN A 317 8.20 -30.71 21.94
CA GLN A 317 8.09 -31.95 22.68
C GLN A 317 8.67 -33.13 21.89
N LEU A 318 8.35 -33.23 20.59
CA LEU A 318 8.91 -34.25 19.71
C LEU A 318 10.43 -34.14 19.64
N GLU A 319 10.97 -32.93 19.53
CA GLU A 319 12.41 -32.66 19.52
C GLU A 319 13.10 -33.13 20.82
N LYS A 320 12.50 -32.84 21.99
CA LYS A 320 13.01 -33.31 23.29
C LYS A 320 12.98 -34.84 23.36
N ASP A 321 11.89 -35.47 22.91
CA ASP A 321 11.75 -36.93 22.92
C ASP A 321 12.75 -37.60 21.94
N LEU A 322 12.97 -37.01 20.76
CA LEU A 322 13.97 -37.47 19.78
C LEU A 322 15.39 -37.35 20.31
N ASN A 323 15.76 -36.21 20.91
CA ASN A 323 17.08 -36.03 21.53
C ASN A 323 17.35 -37.06 22.63
N LEU A 324 16.34 -37.37 23.46
CA LEU A 324 16.45 -38.44 24.47
C LEU A 324 16.62 -39.82 23.83
N MET A 325 15.94 -40.07 22.71
CA MET A 325 16.08 -41.29 21.95
C MET A 325 17.50 -41.43 21.37
N ASP A 326 18.06 -40.35 20.84
CA ASP A 326 19.43 -40.30 20.33
C ASP A 326 20.47 -40.55 21.40
N ILE A 327 20.32 -39.93 22.57
CA ILE A 327 21.20 -40.19 23.72
C ILE A 327 21.11 -41.67 24.12
N LYS A 328 19.90 -42.23 24.18
CA LYS A 328 19.68 -43.64 24.53
C LYS A 328 20.26 -44.61 23.50
N ILE A 329 20.10 -44.34 22.21
CA ILE A 329 20.70 -45.12 21.13
C ILE A 329 22.23 -45.01 21.19
N GLY A 330 22.78 -43.81 21.39
CA GLY A 330 24.23 -43.62 21.56
C GLY A 330 24.78 -44.36 22.79
N LEU A 331 24.03 -44.41 23.89
CA LEU A 331 24.40 -45.18 25.08
C LEU A 331 24.24 -46.69 24.88
N LEU A 332 23.28 -47.14 24.07
CA LEU A 332 23.15 -48.54 23.64
C LEU A 332 24.36 -48.96 22.80
N VAL A 333 24.77 -48.13 21.83
CA VAL A 333 25.98 -48.37 21.00
C VAL A 333 27.23 -48.42 21.88
N LYS A 334 27.31 -47.59 22.92
CA LYS A 334 28.40 -47.62 23.93
C LYS A 334 28.24 -48.72 24.98
N ASN A 335 27.27 -49.63 24.85
CA ASN A 335 26.94 -50.74 25.76
C ASN A 335 26.66 -50.31 27.22
N ARG A 336 26.19 -49.08 27.45
CA ARG A 336 25.93 -48.51 28.79
C ARG A 336 24.48 -48.63 29.25
N ILE A 337 23.55 -49.01 28.37
CA ILE A 337 22.11 -49.15 28.64
C ILE A 337 21.57 -50.41 27.94
N THR A 338 20.49 -51.00 28.47
CA THR A 338 19.83 -52.19 27.90
C THR A 338 18.93 -51.84 26.72
N LEU A 339 18.73 -52.80 25.80
CA LEU A 339 17.83 -52.60 24.66
C LEU A 339 16.36 -52.40 25.10
N GLU A 340 15.96 -52.94 26.25
CA GLU A 340 14.62 -52.76 26.82
C GLU A 340 14.33 -51.30 27.20
N ASP A 341 15.32 -50.56 27.70
CA ASP A 341 15.19 -49.13 28.04
C ASP A 341 15.01 -48.23 26.81
N VAL A 342 15.50 -48.68 25.65
CA VAL A 342 15.33 -48.02 24.35
C VAL A 342 13.95 -48.39 23.76
N ILE A 343 13.51 -49.64 23.92
CA ILE A 343 12.19 -50.12 23.46
C ILE A 343 11.03 -49.49 24.26
N SER A 344 11.18 -49.29 25.57
CA SER A 344 10.16 -48.62 26.39
C SER A 344 9.98 -47.14 26.02
N HIS A 345 11.05 -46.48 25.56
CA HIS A 345 10.98 -45.11 25.05
C HIS A 345 10.36 -45.06 23.65
N ARG A 346 10.74 -46.01 22.79
CA ARG A 346 10.17 -46.21 21.45
C ARG A 346 8.65 -46.39 21.47
N THR A 347 8.12 -47.21 22.37
CA THR A 347 6.66 -47.45 22.47
C THR A 347 5.92 -46.21 22.93
N LYS A 348 6.52 -45.36 23.78
CA LYS A 348 5.98 -44.05 24.16
C LYS A 348 5.98 -43.05 22.98
N LEU A 349 7.07 -43.01 22.20
CA LEU A 349 7.17 -42.17 20.99
C LEU A 349 6.16 -42.58 19.91
N ASN A 350 5.98 -43.88 19.65
CA ASN A 350 5.02 -44.36 18.65
C ASN A 350 3.56 -44.11 19.02
N LYS A 351 3.21 -44.11 20.31
CA LYS A 351 1.86 -43.72 20.77
C LYS A 351 1.55 -42.25 20.47
N LYS A 352 2.57 -41.37 20.47
CA LYS A 352 2.42 -39.93 20.16
C LYS A 352 2.41 -39.61 18.65
N LYS A 353 2.76 -40.59 17.81
CA LYS A 353 2.94 -40.46 16.35
C LYS A 353 1.61 -40.35 15.57
N GLY A 354 0.48 -40.63 16.23
CA GLY A 354 -0.86 -40.55 15.64
C GLY A 354 -1.49 -39.16 15.69
N GLY A 355 -0.80 -38.13 16.19
CA GLY A 355 -1.39 -36.80 16.37
C GLY A 355 -2.48 -36.72 17.44
N GLU A 356 -2.79 -37.81 18.13
CA GLU A 356 -3.65 -37.83 19.32
C GLU A 356 -2.90 -37.26 20.53
N MET A 357 -2.55 -35.97 20.46
CA MET A 357 -2.96 -35.12 21.56
C MET A 357 -4.47 -34.99 21.33
N GLU A 358 -5.29 -35.80 22.00
CA GLU A 358 -6.74 -35.60 21.96
C GLU A 358 -7.00 -34.15 22.39
N ILE A 359 -7.12 -33.26 21.41
CA ILE A 359 -7.96 -32.09 21.55
C ILE A 359 -9.32 -32.72 21.69
N LEU A 360 -9.79 -32.85 22.94
CA LEU A 360 -11.21 -32.89 23.21
C LEU A 360 -11.77 -31.62 22.59
N ASN A 361 -12.11 -31.70 21.30
CA ASN A 361 -12.85 -30.68 20.60
C ASN A 361 -14.06 -30.43 21.48
N THR A 362 -14.19 -29.21 21.94
CA THR A 362 -15.27 -28.63 22.73
C THR A 362 -16.57 -28.59 21.93
N THR A 363 -16.92 -29.69 21.28
CA THR A 363 -18.16 -29.92 20.54
C THR A 363 -19.00 -31.06 21.11
N ASP A 364 -18.50 -31.79 22.13
CA ASP A 364 -19.38 -32.56 23.02
C ASP A 364 -19.62 -31.81 24.33
N ASN A 365 -20.89 -31.52 24.57
CA ASN A 365 -21.47 -30.65 25.59
C ASN A 365 -21.27 -31.10 27.06
N GLN A 366 -20.04 -31.45 27.49
CA GLN A 366 -19.80 -31.84 28.90
C GLN A 366 -18.55 -31.25 29.60
N GLY A 367 -17.74 -30.37 28.97
CA GLY A 367 -16.46 -29.95 29.55
C GLY A 367 -16.40 -28.69 30.43
N ILE A 368 -17.08 -27.58 30.07
CA ILE A 368 -16.76 -26.25 30.68
C ILE A 368 -18.03 -25.41 31.00
N LYS A 369 -19.21 -25.80 30.50
CA LYS A 369 -20.47 -25.10 30.80
C LYS A 369 -21.06 -25.42 32.18
N SER A 370 -20.58 -26.48 32.85
CA SER A 370 -21.00 -26.92 34.19
C SER A 370 -20.06 -26.45 35.32
N LEU A 371 -19.20 -25.46 35.08
CA LEU A 371 -18.34 -24.89 36.12
C LEU A 371 -19.19 -24.12 37.15
N SER A 372 -18.97 -24.41 38.44
CA SER A 372 -19.56 -23.67 39.56
C SER A 372 -19.21 -22.18 39.47
N LYS A 373 -20.09 -21.30 39.99
CA LYS A 373 -19.91 -19.83 39.98
C LYS A 373 -18.54 -19.41 40.52
N GLU A 374 -18.04 -20.16 41.50
CA GLU A 374 -16.73 -19.97 42.13
C GLU A 374 -15.56 -20.22 41.17
N ARG A 375 -15.61 -21.29 40.36
CA ARG A 375 -14.55 -21.63 39.40
C ARG A 375 -14.45 -20.67 38.23
N ARG A 376 -15.57 -20.11 37.76
CA ARG A 376 -15.56 -19.03 36.76
C ARG A 376 -14.83 -17.80 37.30
N LYS A 377 -15.12 -17.43 38.55
CA LYS A 377 -14.43 -16.31 39.23
C LYS A 377 -12.93 -16.57 39.40
N THR A 378 -12.53 -17.80 39.72
CA THR A 378 -11.10 -18.19 39.79
C THR A 378 -10.41 -18.04 38.42
N LEU A 379 -11.03 -18.51 37.35
CA LEU A 379 -10.48 -18.37 35.98
C LEU A 379 -10.40 -16.91 35.53
N GLU A 380 -11.41 -16.09 35.84
CA GLU A 380 -11.38 -14.64 35.61
C GLU A 380 -10.24 -13.98 36.39
N THR A 381 -9.98 -14.42 37.62
CA THR A 381 -8.86 -13.88 38.43
C THR A 381 -7.50 -14.28 37.83
N TYR A 382 -7.36 -15.50 37.30
CA TYR A 382 -6.15 -15.89 36.54
C TYR A 382 -5.98 -15.09 35.24
N GLN A 383 -7.08 -14.79 34.53
CA GLN A 383 -7.05 -13.92 33.35
C GLN A 383 -6.52 -12.52 33.70
N GLN A 384 -6.95 -11.96 34.84
CA GLN A 384 -6.46 -10.68 35.33
C GLN A 384 -4.99 -10.75 35.76
N LEU A 385 -4.59 -11.82 36.45
CA LEU A 385 -3.21 -12.05 36.86
C LEU A 385 -2.26 -12.09 35.66
N PHE A 386 -2.57 -12.90 34.64
CA PHE A 386 -1.69 -13.03 33.48
C PHE A 386 -1.67 -11.75 32.63
N TYR A 387 -2.78 -10.99 32.56
CA TYR A 387 -2.78 -9.67 31.95
C TYR A 387 -1.83 -8.69 32.66
N LEU A 388 -1.84 -8.68 34.00
CA LEU A 388 -0.94 -7.87 34.81
C LEU A 388 0.53 -8.22 34.55
N LEU A 389 0.86 -9.52 34.51
CA LEU A 389 2.23 -9.99 34.26
C LEU A 389 2.73 -9.66 32.85
N GLN A 390 1.86 -9.61 31.84
CA GLN A 390 2.22 -9.20 30.49
C GLN A 390 2.47 -7.68 30.36
N THR A 391 1.65 -6.87 31.04
CA THR A 391 1.67 -5.41 30.89
C THR A 391 2.74 -4.74 31.75
N ASN A 392 3.00 -5.30 32.93
CA ASN A 392 3.98 -4.83 33.90
C ASN A 392 5.22 -5.75 33.92
N PRO A 393 6.28 -5.43 33.15
CA PRO A 393 7.45 -6.29 33.00
C PRO A 393 8.30 -6.40 34.28
N LEU A 394 8.14 -5.47 35.24
CA LEU A 394 8.93 -5.44 36.48
C LEU A 394 8.75 -6.71 37.32
N TYR A 395 7.53 -7.26 37.38
CA TYR A 395 7.26 -8.47 38.17
C TYR A 395 8.03 -9.67 37.64
N LEU A 396 7.90 -9.92 36.34
CA LEU A 396 8.58 -11.03 35.68
C LEU A 396 10.10 -10.81 35.61
N ALA A 397 10.55 -9.56 35.43
CA ALA A 397 11.97 -9.24 35.48
C ALA A 397 12.57 -9.64 36.84
N LYS A 398 11.97 -9.20 37.96
CA LYS A 398 12.40 -9.59 39.31
C LYS A 398 12.34 -11.10 39.54
N LEU A 399 11.28 -11.76 39.08
CA LEU A 399 11.15 -13.21 39.19
C LEU A 399 12.28 -13.95 38.44
N ILE A 400 12.67 -13.49 37.24
CA ILE A 400 13.81 -14.04 36.49
C ILE A 400 15.10 -13.98 37.32
N PHE A 401 15.29 -12.93 38.13
CA PHE A 401 16.48 -12.80 38.99
C PHE A 401 16.55 -13.80 40.14
N GLN A 402 15.39 -14.19 40.68
CA GLN A 402 15.30 -15.11 41.82
C GLN A 402 15.48 -16.58 41.39
N MET A 403 15.43 -16.87 40.10
CA MET A 403 15.52 -18.23 39.59
C MET A 403 16.95 -18.80 39.65
N PRO A 404 17.16 -20.00 40.22
CA PRO A 404 18.46 -20.65 40.20
C PRO A 404 18.82 -21.09 38.77
N GLN A 405 20.10 -20.94 38.42
CA GLN A 405 20.63 -21.17 37.06
C GLN A 405 20.27 -22.55 36.48
N ASN A 406 20.17 -23.59 37.32
CA ASN A 406 19.86 -24.96 36.90
C ASN A 406 18.38 -25.20 36.54
N LYS A 407 17.45 -24.38 37.04
CA LYS A 407 16.00 -24.47 36.71
C LYS A 407 15.56 -23.44 35.67
N SER A 408 16.45 -22.49 35.33
CA SER A 408 16.17 -21.33 34.47
C SER A 408 15.54 -21.69 33.12
N THR A 409 16.05 -22.68 32.39
CA THR A 409 15.59 -23.01 31.04
C THR A 409 14.18 -23.60 30.98
N LYS A 410 13.80 -24.45 31.95
CA LYS A 410 12.43 -24.98 32.02
C LYS A 410 11.44 -23.89 32.40
N PHE A 411 11.80 -23.03 33.36
CA PHE A 411 11.00 -21.86 33.74
C PHE A 411 10.79 -20.89 32.57
N MET A 412 11.83 -20.64 31.78
CA MET A 412 11.78 -19.75 30.61
C MET A 412 10.77 -20.22 29.56
N ASP A 413 10.80 -21.50 29.19
CA ASP A 413 9.87 -22.07 28.21
C ASP A 413 8.44 -22.17 28.77
N THR A 414 8.30 -22.69 30.00
CA THR A 414 7.00 -23.03 30.61
C THR A 414 6.23 -21.82 31.13
N VAL A 415 6.92 -20.77 31.60
CA VAL A 415 6.26 -19.58 32.19
C VAL A 415 6.38 -18.38 31.26
N ILE A 416 7.60 -17.95 30.91
CA ILE A 416 7.78 -16.70 30.16
C ILE A 416 7.27 -16.85 28.72
N PHE A 417 7.75 -17.83 27.94
CA PHE A 417 7.33 -17.92 26.54
C PHE A 417 5.85 -18.30 26.39
N THR A 418 5.33 -19.17 27.25
CA THR A 418 3.89 -19.48 27.30
C THR A 418 3.05 -18.24 27.64
N LEU A 419 3.41 -17.44 28.66
CA LEU A 419 2.66 -16.22 28.99
C LEU A 419 2.61 -15.21 27.85
N TYR A 420 3.61 -15.19 26.97
CA TYR A 420 3.64 -14.31 25.80
C TYR A 420 3.32 -15.06 24.50
N ASN A 421 2.70 -16.25 24.55
CA ASN A 421 2.40 -17.13 23.40
C ASN A 421 3.54 -17.25 22.37
N TYR A 422 4.78 -17.37 22.84
CA TYR A 422 5.99 -17.43 22.00
C TYR A 422 6.15 -16.23 21.05
N ALA A 423 5.58 -15.08 21.44
CA ALA A 423 5.43 -13.89 20.63
C ALA A 423 4.79 -14.22 19.27
N SER A 424 3.65 -14.89 19.27
CA SER A 424 2.94 -15.22 18.03
C SER A 424 2.52 -13.96 17.26
N ASN A 425 2.19 -12.89 17.99
CA ASN A 425 1.70 -11.63 17.44
C ASN A 425 2.63 -10.44 17.78
N GLN A 426 2.35 -9.31 17.12
CA GLN A 426 3.13 -8.09 17.26
C GLN A 426 3.05 -7.48 18.67
N ARG A 427 1.91 -7.62 19.34
CA ARG A 427 1.68 -7.13 20.71
C ARG A 427 2.55 -7.88 21.72
N GLU A 428 2.49 -9.20 21.71
CA GLU A 428 3.28 -10.08 22.55
C GLU A 428 4.77 -9.91 22.29
N GLU A 429 5.18 -9.74 21.03
CA GLU A 429 6.56 -9.42 20.68
C GLU A 429 7.02 -8.10 21.30
N TYR A 430 6.19 -7.06 21.20
CA TYR A 430 6.47 -5.77 21.83
C TYR A 430 6.58 -5.88 23.36
N LEU A 431 5.63 -6.53 24.01
CA LEU A 431 5.62 -6.68 25.47
C LEU A 431 6.76 -7.57 25.96
N LEU A 432 7.09 -8.65 25.23
CA LEU A 432 8.22 -9.52 25.54
C LEU A 432 9.55 -8.77 25.37
N LEU A 433 9.69 -7.93 24.35
CA LEU A 433 10.87 -7.07 24.19
C LEU A 433 11.00 -6.04 25.31
N LYS A 434 9.88 -5.50 25.79
CA LYS A 434 9.86 -4.62 26.97
C LYS A 434 10.29 -5.36 28.24
N LEU A 435 9.87 -6.62 28.41
CA LEU A 435 10.35 -7.50 29.47
C LEU A 435 11.87 -7.73 29.36
N PHE A 436 12.37 -8.11 28.18
CA PHE A 436 13.81 -8.32 27.97
C PHE A 436 14.63 -7.05 28.22
N LYS A 437 14.15 -5.88 27.79
CA LYS A 437 14.78 -4.59 28.11
C LYS A 437 14.90 -4.40 29.62
N THR A 438 13.75 -4.46 30.32
CA THR A 438 13.67 -4.21 31.77
C THR A 438 14.53 -5.21 32.55
N ALA A 439 14.48 -6.48 32.19
CA ALA A 439 15.27 -7.52 32.83
C ALA A 439 16.77 -7.35 32.55
N LEU A 440 17.16 -6.93 31.35
CA LEU A 440 18.57 -6.74 31.00
C LEU A 440 19.17 -5.51 31.69
N GLU A 441 18.44 -4.40 31.73
CA GLU A 441 18.83 -3.19 32.46
C GLU A 441 19.07 -3.51 33.94
N GLU A 442 18.17 -4.28 34.55
CA GLU A 442 18.32 -4.75 35.93
C GLU A 442 19.50 -5.73 36.09
N GLU A 443 19.79 -6.57 35.08
CA GLU A 443 20.91 -7.54 35.13
C GLU A 443 22.25 -6.82 35.12
N VAL A 444 22.38 -5.85 34.21
CA VAL A 444 23.58 -5.02 34.10
C VAL A 444 23.76 -4.18 35.37
N LYS A 445 22.67 -3.60 35.89
CA LYS A 445 22.73 -2.76 37.09
C LYS A 445 23.12 -3.54 38.34
N SER A 446 22.60 -4.75 38.52
CA SER A 446 22.67 -5.46 39.82
C SER A 446 23.65 -6.64 39.86
N LYS A 447 24.06 -7.24 38.71
CA LYS A 447 24.94 -8.43 38.67
C LYS A 447 26.28 -8.25 37.95
N VAL A 448 26.47 -7.17 37.20
CA VAL A 448 27.70 -6.95 36.40
C VAL A 448 28.62 -5.98 37.11
N ASP A 449 29.69 -6.47 37.75
CA ASP A 449 30.63 -5.61 38.48
C ASP A 449 31.74 -5.07 37.57
N GLN A 450 32.13 -5.85 36.57
CA GLN A 450 33.06 -5.46 35.52
C GLN A 450 32.48 -5.69 34.12
N VAL A 451 32.95 -4.88 33.17
CA VAL A 451 32.55 -4.95 31.75
C VAL A 451 32.77 -6.35 31.15
N GLN A 452 33.78 -7.09 31.61
CA GLN A 452 34.10 -8.44 31.11
C GLN A 452 33.20 -9.54 31.67
N ASP A 453 32.47 -9.32 32.77
CA ASP A 453 31.64 -10.34 33.43
C ASP A 453 30.49 -10.84 32.54
N ILE A 454 30.02 -10.00 31.61
CA ILE A 454 29.00 -10.37 30.62
C ILE A 454 29.56 -11.37 29.60
N VAL A 455 30.86 -11.26 29.31
CA VAL A 455 31.56 -12.13 28.35
C VAL A 455 31.91 -13.47 29.00
N THR A 456 32.45 -13.45 30.21
CA THR A 456 32.89 -14.64 30.94
C THR A 456 31.77 -15.37 31.68
N GLY A 457 30.72 -14.65 32.10
CA GLY A 457 29.60 -15.19 32.85
C GLY A 457 28.54 -15.90 32.01
N ASN A 458 27.50 -16.39 32.68
CA ASN A 458 26.30 -16.95 32.08
C ASN A 458 25.06 -16.08 32.39
N PRO A 459 24.98 -14.86 31.81
CA PRO A 459 23.86 -13.96 32.02
C PRO A 459 22.54 -14.63 31.60
N THR A 460 21.56 -14.64 32.50
CA THR A 460 20.30 -15.35 32.34
C THR A 460 19.45 -14.67 31.27
N VAL A 461 19.38 -13.33 31.27
CA VAL A 461 18.56 -12.57 30.32
C VAL A 461 19.11 -12.69 28.90
N ILE A 462 20.44 -12.63 28.74
CA ILE A 462 21.09 -12.85 27.44
C ILE A 462 20.82 -14.27 26.91
N LYS A 463 20.89 -15.29 27.77
CA LYS A 463 20.55 -16.67 27.39
C LYS A 463 19.09 -16.78 26.96
N MET A 464 18.17 -16.11 27.66
CA MET A 464 16.75 -16.04 27.29
C MET A 464 16.54 -15.42 25.91
N VAL A 465 17.15 -14.26 25.65
CA VAL A 465 17.02 -13.55 24.38
C VAL A 465 17.58 -14.40 23.23
N VAL A 466 18.73 -15.04 23.42
CA VAL A 466 19.34 -15.91 22.41
C VAL A 466 18.47 -17.15 22.18
N SER A 467 17.94 -17.78 23.23
CA SER A 467 17.05 -18.94 23.12
C SER A 467 15.77 -18.60 22.36
N PHE A 468 15.15 -17.47 22.67
CA PHE A 468 13.95 -16.99 21.98
C PHE A 468 14.19 -16.74 20.49
N ASN A 469 15.27 -16.03 20.14
CA ASN A 469 15.63 -15.74 18.74
C ASN A 469 16.16 -16.97 17.98
N ARG A 470 16.41 -18.09 18.66
CA ARG A 470 16.76 -19.39 18.05
C ARG A 470 15.56 -20.30 17.85
N GLY A 471 14.43 -20.02 18.50
CA GLY A 471 13.19 -20.77 18.28
C GLY A 471 12.64 -20.61 16.86
N ALA A 472 11.49 -21.26 16.60
CA ALA A 472 10.89 -21.38 15.26
C ALA A 472 10.78 -20.07 14.45
N ARG A 473 10.61 -18.91 15.12
CA ARG A 473 10.54 -17.59 14.45
C ARG A 473 11.90 -17.06 13.96
N GLY A 474 12.98 -17.27 14.70
CA GLY A 474 14.30 -16.70 14.38
C GLY A 474 15.28 -17.68 13.73
N GLN A 475 14.97 -18.99 13.79
CA GLN A 475 15.71 -20.05 13.11
C GLN A 475 15.75 -19.85 11.58
N ASN A 476 14.65 -19.38 10.98
CA ASN A 476 14.58 -19.10 9.54
C ASN A 476 15.63 -18.06 9.09
N THR A 477 15.88 -17.03 9.89
CA THR A 477 16.91 -16.02 9.58
C THR A 477 18.30 -16.62 9.59
N LEU A 478 18.67 -17.35 10.66
CA LEU A 478 19.98 -17.99 10.77
C LEU A 478 20.19 -19.01 9.65
N ARG A 479 19.15 -19.77 9.30
CA ARG A 479 19.18 -20.73 8.19
C ARG A 479 19.39 -20.02 6.86
N GLN A 480 18.67 -18.93 6.56
CA GLN A 480 18.89 -18.17 5.32
C GLN A 480 20.32 -17.59 5.23
N LEU A 481 20.88 -17.17 6.36
CA LEU A 481 22.20 -16.55 6.46
C LEU A 481 23.35 -17.56 6.34
N LEU A 482 23.26 -18.69 7.06
CA LEU A 482 24.36 -19.64 7.20
C LEU A 482 24.21 -20.88 6.32
N ALA A 483 23.00 -21.31 5.95
CA ALA A 483 22.81 -22.57 5.23
C ALA A 483 23.56 -22.64 3.88
N PRO A 484 23.60 -21.59 3.03
CA PRO A 484 24.33 -21.66 1.76
C PRO A 484 25.82 -21.90 1.97
N VAL A 485 26.44 -21.10 2.85
CA VAL A 485 27.89 -21.20 3.11
C VAL A 485 28.27 -22.45 3.88
N VAL A 486 27.41 -22.94 4.77
CA VAL A 486 27.64 -24.20 5.49
C VAL A 486 27.50 -25.40 4.55
N LYS A 487 26.52 -25.41 3.64
CA LYS A 487 26.37 -26.46 2.63
C LYS A 487 27.59 -26.54 1.70
N ASP A 488 28.09 -25.41 1.23
CA ASP A 488 29.30 -25.35 0.41
C ASP A 488 30.51 -26.00 1.11
N ILE A 489 30.66 -25.80 2.44
CA ILE A 489 31.74 -26.41 3.24
C ILE A 489 31.54 -27.91 3.44
N ILE A 490 30.29 -28.36 3.59
CA ILE A 490 29.95 -29.77 3.82
C ILE A 490 30.06 -30.59 2.53
N ASP A 491 29.66 -30.03 1.40
CA ASP A 491 29.64 -30.70 0.10
C ASP A 491 31.06 -30.84 -0.50
N ASP A 492 31.99 -29.97 -0.12
CA ASP A 492 33.40 -30.06 -0.53
C ASP A 492 34.15 -31.19 0.22
N LYS A 493 34.14 -32.38 -0.38
CA LYS A 493 34.85 -33.56 0.13
C LYS A 493 36.37 -33.44 0.10
N SER A 494 36.92 -32.47 -0.64
CA SER A 494 38.37 -32.27 -0.75
C SER A 494 38.92 -31.26 0.26
N LEU A 495 38.03 -30.50 0.91
CA LEU A 495 38.38 -29.50 1.90
C LEU A 495 38.82 -30.17 3.20
N ILE A 496 40.13 -30.12 3.47
CA ILE A 496 40.70 -30.56 4.75
C ILE A 496 41.41 -29.36 5.38
N ILE A 497 40.76 -28.77 6.37
CA ILE A 497 41.34 -27.70 7.18
C ILE A 497 41.86 -28.33 8.46
N ASN A 498 43.18 -28.50 8.55
CA ASN A 498 43.84 -28.90 9.77
C ASN A 498 44.77 -27.79 10.25
N THR A 499 44.53 -27.30 11.46
CA THR A 499 45.28 -26.20 12.07
C THR A 499 46.30 -26.68 13.10
N SER A 500 46.39 -27.99 13.35
CA SER A 500 47.33 -28.60 14.30
C SER A 500 48.54 -29.23 13.57
N PRO A 501 49.78 -28.74 13.81
CA PRO A 501 50.98 -29.30 13.16
C PRO A 501 51.19 -30.79 13.46
N VAL A 502 50.83 -31.24 14.67
CA VAL A 502 50.97 -32.63 15.10
C VAL A 502 49.98 -33.54 14.38
N GLU A 503 48.73 -33.08 14.19
CA GLU A 503 47.74 -33.87 13.45
C GLU A 503 48.05 -33.93 11.95
N VAL A 504 48.54 -32.83 11.35
CA VAL A 504 49.02 -32.81 9.96
C VAL A 504 50.19 -33.79 9.78
N TYR A 505 51.13 -33.81 10.73
CA TYR A 505 52.22 -34.77 10.73
C TYR A 505 51.73 -36.22 10.87
N LYS A 506 50.82 -36.52 11.82
CA LYS A 506 50.25 -37.86 12.00
C LYS A 506 49.48 -38.32 10.74
N ALA A 507 48.70 -37.43 10.12
CA ALA A 507 48.01 -37.71 8.87
C ALA A 507 48.98 -37.99 7.71
N TRP A 508 50.08 -37.24 7.63
CA TRP A 508 51.14 -37.47 6.64
C TRP A 508 51.86 -38.80 6.85
N VAL A 509 52.22 -39.15 8.09
CA VAL A 509 52.82 -40.45 8.43
C VAL A 509 51.86 -41.59 8.09
N ASN A 510 50.60 -41.49 8.47
CA ASN A 510 49.57 -42.50 8.14
C ASN A 510 49.39 -42.66 6.61
N GLN A 511 49.44 -41.56 5.86
CA GLN A 511 49.36 -41.57 4.39
C GLN A 511 50.57 -42.29 3.78
N LEU A 512 51.78 -42.01 4.28
CA LEU A 512 53.01 -42.69 3.85
C LEU A 512 52.97 -44.19 4.15
N GLU A 513 52.56 -44.59 5.35
CA GLU A 513 52.44 -46.00 5.75
C GLU A 513 51.38 -46.75 4.93
N THR A 514 50.26 -46.09 4.63
CA THR A 514 49.18 -46.69 3.82
C THR A 514 49.62 -46.89 2.37
N GLN A 515 50.40 -45.96 1.80
CA GLN A 515 50.90 -46.05 0.43
C GLN A 515 52.06 -47.03 0.27
N THR A 516 52.95 -47.08 1.26
CA THR A 516 54.16 -47.93 1.21
C THR A 516 53.93 -49.33 1.77
N GLY A 517 52.98 -49.50 2.69
CA GLY A 517 52.73 -50.75 3.39
C GLY A 517 53.83 -51.14 4.40
N GLU A 518 54.76 -50.23 4.69
CA GLU A 518 55.86 -50.41 5.64
C GLU A 518 55.75 -49.39 6.79
N ALA A 519 56.23 -49.76 7.98
CA ALA A 519 56.26 -48.86 9.13
C ALA A 519 57.21 -47.68 8.85
N SER A 520 56.73 -46.45 9.08
CA SER A 520 57.53 -45.27 8.89
C SER A 520 58.72 -45.25 9.87
N LYS A 521 59.89 -44.77 9.42
CA LYS A 521 61.04 -44.52 10.31
C LYS A 521 60.87 -43.25 11.16
N LEU A 522 59.77 -42.53 10.97
CA LEU A 522 59.45 -41.29 11.67
C LEU A 522 58.76 -41.59 13.00
N PRO A 523 59.04 -40.83 14.08
CA PRO A 523 58.42 -41.02 15.39
C PRO A 523 56.90 -40.75 15.34
N TYR A 524 56.09 -41.60 15.99
CA TYR A 524 54.62 -41.48 15.98
C TYR A 524 54.07 -40.38 16.89
N ASP A 525 54.77 -40.07 17.98
CA ASP A 525 54.47 -38.91 18.82
C ASP A 525 55.60 -37.89 18.68
N VAL A 526 55.20 -36.67 18.31
CA VAL A 526 56.08 -35.52 18.10
C VAL A 526 55.52 -34.31 18.81
N THR A 527 56.40 -33.43 19.28
CA THR A 527 56.00 -32.10 19.76
C THR A 527 55.68 -31.18 18.59
N THR A 528 54.96 -30.09 18.85
CA THR A 528 54.61 -29.07 17.83
C THR A 528 55.85 -28.51 17.14
N GLU A 529 56.90 -28.19 17.91
CA GLU A 529 58.18 -27.69 17.39
C GLU A 529 58.89 -28.72 16.49
N GLN A 530 58.86 -30.00 16.86
CA GLN A 530 59.45 -31.08 16.06
C GLN A 530 58.66 -31.31 14.76
N ALA A 531 57.33 -31.30 14.81
CA ALA A 531 56.48 -31.45 13.63
C ALA A 531 56.73 -30.31 12.61
N LEU A 532 56.94 -29.08 13.09
CA LEU A 532 57.24 -27.92 12.26
C LEU A 532 58.65 -27.94 11.67
N THR A 533 59.56 -28.83 12.07
CA THR A 533 60.87 -28.94 11.39
C THR A 533 60.78 -29.56 9.99
N TYR A 534 59.71 -30.32 9.71
CA TYR A 534 59.51 -30.98 8.43
C TYR A 534 58.88 -30.04 7.38
N PRO A 535 59.49 -29.89 6.18
CA PRO A 535 59.00 -28.96 5.16
C PRO A 535 57.63 -29.37 4.59
N GLU A 536 57.36 -30.67 4.48
CA GLU A 536 56.07 -31.18 4.01
C GLU A 536 54.91 -30.80 4.95
N VAL A 537 55.16 -30.78 6.27
CA VAL A 537 54.18 -30.36 7.28
C VAL A 537 53.95 -28.86 7.19
N LYS A 538 54.99 -28.04 7.02
CA LYS A 538 54.85 -26.59 6.81
C LYS A 538 54.04 -26.26 5.56
N ASN A 539 54.36 -26.86 4.41
CA ASN A 539 53.65 -26.61 3.15
C ASN A 539 52.17 -27.00 3.24
N LYS A 540 51.85 -28.16 3.83
CA LYS A 540 50.47 -28.59 4.05
C LYS A 540 49.72 -27.66 5.02
N LEU A 541 50.39 -27.17 6.07
CA LEU A 541 49.81 -26.24 7.03
C LEU A 541 49.56 -24.84 6.41
N GLU A 542 50.47 -24.34 5.59
CA GLU A 542 50.30 -23.09 4.84
C GLU A 542 49.11 -23.17 3.88
N ALA A 543 49.02 -24.24 3.08
CA ALA A 543 47.88 -24.48 2.19
C ALA A 543 46.55 -24.59 2.97
N SER A 544 46.54 -25.30 4.11
CA SER A 544 45.36 -25.36 4.99
C SER A 544 45.00 -23.99 5.57
N THR A 545 45.98 -23.13 5.85
CA THR A 545 45.77 -21.78 6.39
C THR A 545 45.16 -20.84 5.33
N GLU A 546 45.60 -20.94 4.07
CA GLU A 546 45.03 -20.18 2.95
C GLU A 546 43.60 -20.64 2.63
N ASN A 547 43.35 -21.95 2.65
CA ASN A 547 42.00 -22.51 2.52
C ASN A 547 41.09 -22.04 3.66
N LEU A 548 41.56 -22.08 4.90
CA LEU A 548 40.83 -21.58 6.07
C LEU A 548 40.47 -20.11 5.90
N ARG A 549 41.40 -19.27 5.45
CA ARG A 549 41.13 -17.85 5.18
C ARG A 549 40.05 -17.67 4.12
N THR A 550 40.17 -18.35 2.99
CA THR A 550 39.21 -18.26 1.87
C THR A 550 37.81 -18.67 2.29
N VAL A 551 37.69 -19.76 3.06
CA VAL A 551 36.39 -20.23 3.58
C VAL A 551 35.84 -19.27 4.64
N THR A 552 36.70 -18.75 5.51
CA THR A 552 36.32 -17.78 6.54
C THR A 552 35.79 -16.49 5.91
N ASP A 553 36.43 -15.99 4.85
CA ASP A 553 36.00 -14.80 4.10
C ASP A 553 34.61 -14.99 3.49
N LYS A 554 34.30 -16.19 2.95
CA LYS A 554 32.94 -16.48 2.43
C LYS A 554 31.88 -16.38 3.54
N VAL A 555 32.14 -16.97 4.70
CA VAL A 555 31.21 -16.93 5.85
C VAL A 555 31.07 -15.51 6.39
N LEU A 556 32.17 -14.77 6.53
CA LEU A 556 32.20 -13.39 6.97
C LEU A 556 31.37 -12.48 6.06
N ASN A 557 31.57 -12.59 4.74
CA ASN A 557 30.82 -11.80 3.76
C ASN A 557 29.31 -12.11 3.82
N SER A 558 28.92 -13.37 4.04
CA SER A 558 27.51 -13.73 4.28
C SER A 558 26.95 -13.05 5.54
N ILE A 559 27.70 -13.02 6.64
CA ILE A 559 27.28 -12.37 7.89
C ILE A 559 27.14 -10.85 7.73
N ILE A 560 28.12 -10.20 7.09
CA ILE A 560 28.12 -8.73 6.94
C ILE A 560 27.01 -8.27 6.00
N SER A 561 26.77 -8.99 4.89
CA SER A 561 25.78 -8.63 3.88
C SER A 561 24.32 -8.83 4.32
N SER A 562 24.09 -9.56 5.41
CA SER A 562 22.75 -9.95 5.90
C SER A 562 22.28 -9.15 7.13
N LEU A 563 22.86 -7.98 7.41
CA LEU A 563 22.49 -7.14 8.55
C LEU A 563 20.98 -6.83 8.65
N ASP A 564 20.32 -6.63 7.51
CA ASP A 564 18.89 -6.31 7.44
C ASP A 564 17.98 -7.51 7.70
N GLN A 565 18.52 -8.74 7.59
CA GLN A 565 17.79 -9.96 7.86
C GLN A 565 17.77 -10.29 9.36
N LEU A 566 18.71 -9.74 10.14
CA LEU A 566 18.76 -9.96 11.59
C LEU A 566 17.44 -9.57 12.28
N PRO A 567 16.95 -10.38 13.23
CA PRO A 567 15.71 -10.08 13.93
C PRO A 567 15.81 -8.73 14.65
N TYR A 568 14.79 -7.89 14.47
CA TYR A 568 14.71 -6.58 15.13
C TYR A 568 14.90 -6.71 16.66
N GLY A 569 14.24 -7.70 17.28
CA GLY A 569 14.37 -7.94 18.72
C GLY A 569 15.81 -8.15 19.19
N LEU A 570 16.61 -8.90 18.43
CA LEU A 570 18.03 -9.13 18.76
C LEU A 570 18.87 -7.86 18.61
N ARG A 571 18.65 -7.10 17.53
CA ARG A 571 19.32 -5.80 17.29
C ARG A 571 18.97 -4.76 18.36
N TYR A 572 17.70 -4.71 18.75
CA TYR A 572 17.23 -3.82 19.81
C TYR A 572 17.84 -4.19 21.17
N ILE A 573 17.91 -5.48 21.52
CA ILE A 573 18.59 -5.91 22.74
C ILE A 573 20.09 -5.62 22.70
N ALA A 574 20.75 -5.73 21.54
CA ALA A 574 22.14 -5.29 21.40
C ALA A 574 22.31 -3.78 21.64
N LYS A 575 21.36 -2.95 21.19
CA LYS A 575 21.30 -1.51 21.51
C LYS A 575 21.13 -1.27 23.01
N VAL A 576 20.17 -1.94 23.64
CA VAL A 576 19.91 -1.82 25.09
C VAL A 576 21.12 -2.27 25.90
N LEU A 577 21.77 -3.37 25.52
CA LEU A 577 22.98 -3.88 26.17
C LEU A 577 24.11 -2.84 26.11
N LYS A 578 24.39 -2.30 24.91
CA LYS A 578 25.40 -1.26 24.72
C LYS A 578 25.14 -0.04 25.61
N ASN A 579 23.89 0.44 25.60
CA ASN A 579 23.51 1.64 26.35
C ASN A 579 23.56 1.41 27.87
N SER A 580 23.05 0.27 28.35
CA SER A 580 23.02 -0.06 29.79
C SER A 580 24.43 -0.20 30.37
N ILE A 581 25.35 -0.81 29.62
CA ILE A 581 26.75 -0.93 30.05
C ILE A 581 27.44 0.44 30.03
N HIS A 582 27.19 1.26 29.02
CA HIS A 582 27.76 2.60 28.96
C HIS A 582 27.24 3.52 30.07
N GLU A 583 25.96 3.38 30.45
CA GLU A 583 25.37 4.11 31.57
C GLU A 583 25.98 3.69 32.91
N LYS A 584 26.25 2.39 33.11
CA LYS A 584 26.89 1.88 34.34
C LYS A 584 28.41 2.15 34.37
N PHE A 585 29.09 2.08 33.23
CA PHE A 585 30.52 2.28 33.08
C PHE A 585 30.80 3.36 32.02
N PRO A 586 30.69 4.66 32.37
CA PRO A 586 30.91 5.75 31.43
C PRO A 586 32.33 5.79 30.85
N ASP A 587 33.32 5.29 31.59
CA ASP A 587 34.73 5.24 31.21
C ASP A 587 35.05 4.14 30.18
N ALA A 588 34.12 3.22 29.92
CA ALA A 588 34.33 2.14 28.96
C ALA A 588 34.41 2.69 27.53
N THR A 589 35.41 2.23 26.78
CA THR A 589 35.61 2.69 25.40
C THR A 589 34.54 2.12 24.46
N GLU A 590 34.23 2.85 23.37
CA GLU A 590 33.29 2.33 22.35
C GLU A 590 33.75 0.98 21.78
N ASP A 591 35.07 0.73 21.72
CA ASP A 591 35.65 -0.54 21.28
C ASP A 591 35.32 -1.71 22.21
N GLU A 592 35.44 -1.51 23.53
CA GLU A 592 35.08 -2.52 24.53
C GLU A 592 33.59 -2.83 24.52
N LEU A 593 32.74 -1.80 24.40
CA LEU A 593 31.29 -1.98 24.30
C LEU A 593 30.90 -2.78 23.04
N LEU A 594 31.54 -2.50 21.89
CA LEU A 594 31.29 -3.23 20.65
C LEU A 594 31.76 -4.69 20.70
N LYS A 595 32.83 -5.01 21.44
CA LYS A 595 33.23 -6.41 21.69
C LYS A 595 32.17 -7.19 22.47
N ILE A 596 31.51 -6.56 23.43
CA ILE A 596 30.42 -7.20 24.20
C ILE A 596 29.19 -7.43 23.30
N VAL A 597 28.85 -6.45 22.47
CA VAL A 597 27.80 -6.62 21.46
C VAL A 597 28.16 -7.75 20.48
N GLY A 598 29.42 -7.82 20.05
CA GLY A 598 29.94 -8.91 19.23
C GLY A 598 29.85 -10.27 19.92
N ASN A 599 30.07 -10.32 21.23
CA ASN A 599 29.86 -11.53 22.02
C ASN A 599 28.40 -12.00 21.99
N LEU A 600 27.43 -11.09 22.08
CA LEU A 600 26.01 -11.42 21.95
C LEU A 600 25.66 -11.90 20.53
N LEU A 601 25.95 -11.08 19.52
CA LEU A 601 25.50 -11.29 18.15
C LEU A 601 26.25 -12.42 17.44
N TYR A 602 27.57 -12.48 17.59
CA TYR A 602 28.39 -13.50 16.95
C TYR A 602 28.56 -14.72 17.86
N TYR A 603 29.24 -14.58 19.01
CA TYR A 603 29.66 -15.74 19.81
C TYR A 603 28.49 -16.50 20.45
N ARG A 604 27.50 -15.79 21.00
CA ARG A 604 26.35 -16.44 21.66
C ARG A 604 25.26 -16.83 20.69
N TYR A 605 24.99 -16.07 19.63
CA TYR A 605 23.90 -16.31 18.69
C TYR A 605 24.32 -17.10 17.44
N MET A 606 25.33 -16.67 16.68
CA MET A 606 25.72 -17.32 15.40
C MET A 606 26.72 -18.47 15.56
N ASN A 607 27.76 -18.32 16.38
CA ASN A 607 28.90 -19.25 16.46
C ASN A 607 28.48 -20.72 16.74
N PRO A 608 27.56 -21.02 17.69
CA PRO A 608 27.10 -22.39 17.91
C PRO A 608 26.39 -23.00 16.69
N ALA A 609 25.68 -22.18 15.90
CA ALA A 609 25.00 -22.63 14.69
C ALA A 609 25.98 -22.92 13.54
N ILE A 610 27.18 -22.32 13.55
CA ILE A 610 28.27 -22.65 12.60
C ILE A 610 28.96 -23.95 13.01
N VAL A 611 29.23 -24.14 14.31
CA VAL A 611 29.95 -25.32 14.82
C VAL A 611 29.12 -26.60 14.75
N ALA A 612 27.82 -26.50 15.05
CA ALA A 612 26.89 -27.64 15.07
C ALA A 612 25.63 -27.34 14.24
N PRO A 613 25.75 -27.19 12.90
CA PRO A 613 24.62 -26.78 12.08
C PRO A 613 23.49 -27.81 12.05
N ASP A 614 23.78 -29.07 12.37
CA ASP A 614 22.83 -30.15 12.60
C ASP A 614 21.98 -29.92 13.86
N GLY A 615 22.61 -29.55 14.99
CA GLY A 615 21.92 -29.31 16.26
C GLY A 615 21.13 -28.00 16.33
N PHE A 616 21.24 -27.13 15.32
CA PHE A 616 20.53 -25.85 15.25
C PHE A 616 19.61 -25.74 14.01
N ASP A 617 19.31 -26.88 13.34
CA ASP A 617 18.58 -27.02 12.07
C ASP A 617 18.94 -25.97 11.00
N ILE A 618 20.24 -25.67 10.83
CA ILE A 618 20.72 -24.84 9.73
C ILE A 618 20.69 -25.62 8.42
N ILE A 619 20.89 -26.93 8.50
CA ILE A 619 20.89 -27.85 7.36
C ILE A 619 19.92 -29.00 7.62
N ASP A 620 19.14 -29.37 6.61
CA ASP A 620 18.29 -30.56 6.68
C ASP A 620 19.13 -31.78 6.34
N MET A 621 19.56 -32.51 7.37
CA MET A 621 20.24 -33.79 7.17
C MET A 621 19.20 -34.89 6.97
N THR A 622 19.41 -35.77 5.98
CA THR A 622 18.60 -36.99 5.81
C THR A 622 18.60 -37.81 7.10
N ALA A 623 17.48 -38.45 7.45
CA ALA A 623 17.36 -39.22 8.69
C ALA A 623 18.54 -40.22 8.88
N GLY A 624 19.34 -40.01 9.93
CA GLY A 624 20.55 -40.79 10.24
C GLY A 624 21.87 -40.28 9.67
N GLY A 625 21.88 -39.18 8.90
CA GLY A 625 23.08 -38.51 8.41
C GLY A 625 23.71 -37.64 9.50
N GLN A 626 24.88 -38.01 10.00
CA GLN A 626 25.66 -37.17 10.92
C GLN A 626 26.73 -36.40 10.15
N ILE A 627 27.00 -35.17 10.58
CA ILE A 627 28.16 -34.41 10.11
C ILE A 627 29.41 -35.22 10.41
N ASN A 628 30.22 -35.43 9.38
CA ASN A 628 31.46 -36.15 9.51
C ASN A 628 32.43 -35.42 10.46
N SER A 629 33.31 -36.16 11.16
CA SER A 629 34.35 -35.60 12.05
C SER A 629 35.18 -34.52 11.34
N ASP A 630 35.58 -34.75 10.08
CA ASP A 630 36.34 -33.77 9.29
C ASP A 630 35.53 -32.52 8.95
N GLN A 631 34.25 -32.66 8.57
CA GLN A 631 33.35 -31.53 8.31
C GLN A 631 33.14 -30.70 9.57
N ARG A 632 32.94 -31.36 10.72
CA ARG A 632 32.80 -30.69 12.03
C ARG A 632 34.09 -29.98 12.44
N ARG A 633 35.26 -30.56 12.16
CA ARG A 633 36.57 -29.92 12.38
C ARG A 633 36.77 -28.69 11.50
N ASN A 634 36.39 -28.77 10.21
CA ASN A 634 36.47 -27.64 9.28
C ASN A 634 35.59 -26.47 9.78
N LEU A 635 34.32 -26.73 10.09
CA LEU A 635 33.38 -25.74 10.63
C LEU A 635 33.85 -25.17 11.97
N GLY A 636 34.35 -26.02 12.87
CA GLY A 636 34.93 -25.60 14.15
C GLY A 636 36.15 -24.70 13.99
N SER A 637 37.00 -24.95 12.99
CA SER A 637 38.16 -24.10 12.69
C SER A 637 37.75 -22.74 12.15
N VAL A 638 36.77 -22.68 11.23
CA VAL A 638 36.22 -21.41 10.72
C VAL A 638 35.57 -20.60 11.84
N ALA A 639 34.75 -21.25 12.67
CA ALA A 639 34.12 -20.65 13.85
C ALA A 639 35.17 -20.07 14.83
N LYS A 640 36.27 -20.80 15.09
CA LYS A 640 37.36 -20.33 15.94
C LYS A 640 38.02 -19.07 15.39
N VAL A 641 38.33 -19.01 14.11
CA VAL A 641 38.95 -17.81 13.49
C VAL A 641 38.02 -16.61 13.57
N LEU A 642 36.73 -16.78 13.25
CA LEU A 642 35.74 -15.70 13.34
C LEU A 642 35.51 -15.26 14.79
N GLN A 643 35.54 -16.16 15.77
CA GLN A 643 35.46 -15.82 17.20
C GLN A 643 36.65 -14.95 17.63
N HIS A 644 37.86 -15.33 17.23
CA HIS A 644 39.07 -14.56 17.48
C HIS A 644 39.00 -13.18 16.79
N ALA A 645 38.49 -13.12 15.57
CA ALA A 645 38.29 -11.86 14.84
C ALA A 645 37.24 -10.96 15.51
N ALA A 646 36.10 -11.50 15.95
CA ALA A 646 35.03 -10.74 16.60
C ALA A 646 35.43 -10.18 17.98
N SER A 647 36.36 -10.84 18.67
CA SER A 647 36.87 -10.42 19.99
C SER A 647 38.20 -9.63 19.93
N ASN A 648 38.75 -9.42 18.74
CA ASN A 648 40.09 -8.87 18.51
C ASN A 648 41.20 -9.61 19.30
N LYS A 649 41.09 -10.95 19.39
CA LYS A 649 42.06 -11.79 20.10
C LYS A 649 43.03 -12.42 19.11
N LEU A 650 44.31 -12.05 19.21
CA LEU A 650 45.37 -12.59 18.38
C LEU A 650 45.71 -14.04 18.77
N PHE A 651 46.27 -14.81 17.82
CA PHE A 651 46.85 -16.12 18.11
C PHE A 651 48.21 -15.94 18.78
N GLU A 652 48.34 -16.43 20.02
CA GLU A 652 49.53 -16.35 20.88
C GLU A 652 49.72 -17.70 21.63
N GLY A 653 50.95 -17.97 22.11
CA GLY A 653 51.27 -19.18 22.89
C GLY A 653 51.24 -20.47 22.06
N GLU A 654 50.46 -21.47 22.48
CA GLU A 654 50.39 -22.80 21.84
C GLU A 654 49.91 -22.78 20.37
N ASN A 655 49.35 -21.66 19.88
CA ASN A 655 48.92 -21.47 18.49
C ASN A 655 49.80 -20.48 17.71
N GLU A 656 51.03 -20.23 18.15
CA GLU A 656 51.95 -19.27 17.52
C GLU A 656 52.23 -19.55 16.04
N HIS A 657 52.11 -20.79 15.59
CA HIS A 657 52.20 -21.17 14.17
C HIS A 657 51.10 -20.57 13.29
N LEU A 658 50.01 -20.06 13.87
CA LEU A 658 48.93 -19.33 13.18
C LEU A 658 49.12 -17.81 13.23
N SER A 659 50.26 -17.31 13.73
CA SER A 659 50.56 -15.87 13.82
C SER A 659 50.50 -15.15 12.46
N SER A 660 50.73 -15.85 11.35
CA SER A 660 50.54 -15.34 9.98
C SER A 660 49.11 -14.85 9.72
N MET A 661 48.12 -15.37 10.45
CA MET A 661 46.71 -14.93 10.37
C MET A 661 46.41 -13.68 11.20
N ASN A 662 47.29 -13.23 12.11
CA ASN A 662 47.01 -12.10 13.01
C ASN A 662 46.73 -10.78 12.25
N ASN A 663 47.42 -10.58 11.12
CA ASN A 663 47.16 -9.46 10.21
C ASN A 663 45.77 -9.52 9.57
N TYR A 664 45.32 -10.73 9.24
CA TYR A 664 43.97 -10.97 8.71
C TYR A 664 42.91 -10.73 9.80
N LEU A 665 43.10 -11.30 11.01
CA LEU A 665 42.20 -11.10 12.15
C LEU A 665 41.99 -9.62 12.46
N SER A 666 43.06 -8.82 12.47
CA SER A 666 43.00 -7.39 12.75
C SER A 666 42.19 -6.62 11.70
N LYS A 667 42.26 -7.02 10.42
CA LYS A 667 41.46 -6.43 9.34
C LYS A 667 39.99 -6.84 9.46
N THR A 668 39.73 -8.13 9.66
CA THR A 668 38.37 -8.66 9.85
C THR A 668 37.69 -8.05 11.08
N TYR A 669 38.43 -7.79 12.16
CA TYR A 669 37.90 -7.10 13.34
C TYR A 669 37.34 -5.71 12.99
N GLN A 670 38.00 -4.94 12.12
CA GLN A 670 37.50 -3.63 11.71
C GLN A 670 36.16 -3.72 10.97
N GLU A 671 35.98 -4.77 10.15
CA GLU A 671 34.72 -5.04 9.48
C GLU A 671 33.61 -5.43 10.47
N PHE A 672 33.91 -6.33 11.41
CA PHE A 672 33.00 -6.69 12.49
C PHE A 672 32.63 -5.50 13.37
N ARG A 673 33.59 -4.63 13.69
CA ARG A 673 33.37 -3.41 14.48
C ARG A 673 32.35 -2.49 13.79
N LYS A 674 32.49 -2.28 12.47
CA LYS A 674 31.50 -1.53 11.68
C LYS A 674 30.14 -2.21 11.69
N TYR A 675 30.11 -3.53 11.50
CA TYR A 675 28.89 -4.32 11.49
C TYR A 675 28.13 -4.24 12.84
N PHE A 676 28.81 -4.43 13.97
CA PHE A 676 28.19 -4.35 15.30
C PHE A 676 27.67 -2.94 15.62
N LYS A 677 28.36 -1.90 15.15
CA LYS A 677 27.91 -0.51 15.32
C LYS A 677 26.59 -0.25 14.57
N GLU A 678 26.48 -0.69 13.32
CA GLU A 678 25.25 -0.56 12.54
C GLU A 678 24.12 -1.48 13.07
N ALA A 679 24.47 -2.66 13.62
CA ALA A 679 23.50 -3.56 14.23
C ALA A 679 22.72 -2.91 15.39
N CYS A 680 23.37 -2.08 16.21
CA CYS A 680 22.74 -1.33 17.30
C CYS A 680 21.90 -0.13 16.84
N ASN A 681 22.00 0.31 15.58
CA ASN A 681 21.27 1.46 15.07
C ASN A 681 19.85 1.04 14.64
N VAL A 682 18.92 1.03 15.60
CA VAL A 682 17.52 0.64 15.39
C VAL A 682 16.54 1.59 16.11
N PRO A 683 15.34 1.80 15.54
CA PRO A 683 14.28 2.60 16.17
C PRO A 683 13.77 1.95 17.45
N GLU A 684 13.16 2.76 18.32
CA GLU A 684 12.53 2.26 19.55
C GLU A 684 11.31 1.36 19.23
N PRO A 685 10.95 0.41 20.12
CA PRO A 685 9.87 -0.55 19.86
C PRO A 685 8.52 0.14 19.62
N GLU A 686 8.25 1.25 20.29
CA GLU A 686 7.02 2.04 20.15
C GLU A 686 6.85 2.54 18.70
N GLU A 687 7.94 3.06 18.10
CA GLU A 687 7.96 3.53 16.71
C GLU A 687 7.93 2.35 15.72
N LYS A 688 8.70 1.29 15.99
CA LYS A 688 8.78 0.11 15.11
C LYS A 688 7.44 -0.60 14.99
N PHE A 689 6.73 -0.76 16.10
CA PHE A 689 5.47 -1.49 16.16
C PHE A 689 4.24 -0.58 16.01
N ASN A 690 4.39 0.74 16.01
CA ASN A 690 3.28 1.70 16.06
C ASN A 690 2.31 1.37 17.22
N MET A 691 2.87 0.94 18.36
CA MET A 691 2.12 0.55 19.55
C MET A 691 2.33 1.63 20.61
N ASP A 692 1.28 2.36 20.94
CA ASP A 692 1.27 3.24 22.10
C ASP A 692 0.87 2.44 23.34
N LYS A 693 1.11 2.98 24.55
CA LYS A 693 0.76 2.36 25.85
C LYS A 693 -0.71 1.92 26.00
N TYR A 694 -1.58 2.28 25.05
CA TYR A 694 -3.03 2.09 25.09
C TYR A 694 -3.58 1.43 23.81
N THR A 695 -2.74 0.94 22.89
CA THR A 695 -3.22 0.23 21.69
C THR A 695 -4.06 -1.00 22.05
N ASP A 696 -3.74 -1.67 23.16
CA ASP A 696 -4.49 -2.78 23.74
C ASP A 696 -5.96 -2.43 24.11
N LEU A 697 -6.26 -1.15 24.39
CA LEU A 697 -7.62 -0.67 24.68
C LEU A 697 -8.43 -0.36 23.41
N VAL A 698 -7.74 -0.21 22.27
CA VAL A 698 -8.33 0.15 20.98
C VAL A 698 -8.45 -1.07 20.06
N THR A 699 -7.67 -2.13 20.31
CA THR A 699 -7.78 -3.42 19.60
C THR A 699 -9.12 -4.09 19.89
N VAL A 700 -9.81 -4.52 18.83
CA VAL A 700 -11.18 -5.04 18.87
C VAL A 700 -11.25 -6.42 19.55
N SER A 701 -10.20 -7.22 19.43
CA SER A 701 -10.07 -8.54 20.06
C SER A 701 -9.34 -8.48 21.40
N LYS A 702 -9.90 -9.14 22.43
CA LYS A 702 -9.19 -9.34 23.70
C LYS A 702 -7.93 -10.21 23.49
N PRO A 703 -6.82 -9.97 24.21
CA PRO A 703 -5.66 -10.84 24.13
C PRO A 703 -6.00 -12.22 24.68
N VAL A 704 -5.59 -13.28 23.98
CA VAL A 704 -5.83 -14.66 24.40
C VAL A 704 -4.49 -15.30 24.74
N ILE A 705 -4.40 -16.03 25.85
CA ILE A 705 -3.27 -16.91 26.15
C ILE A 705 -3.74 -18.36 26.02
N TYR A 706 -2.92 -19.18 25.37
CA TYR A 706 -3.10 -20.63 25.34
C TYR A 706 -2.16 -21.23 26.38
N ILE A 707 -2.70 -21.73 27.49
CA ILE A 707 -1.89 -22.21 28.62
C ILE A 707 -2.43 -23.54 29.14
N SER A 708 -1.53 -24.46 29.52
CA SER A 708 -1.91 -25.73 30.14
C SER A 708 -2.14 -25.60 31.64
N ILE A 709 -2.86 -26.56 32.22
CA ILE A 709 -3.11 -26.59 33.67
C ILE A 709 -1.78 -26.71 34.46
N GLU A 710 -0.84 -27.53 34.00
CA GLU A 710 0.51 -27.63 34.59
C GLU A 710 1.23 -26.26 34.62
N GLU A 711 1.12 -25.48 33.55
CA GLU A 711 1.74 -24.16 33.43
C GLU A 711 1.06 -23.12 34.35
N ILE A 712 -0.27 -23.13 34.47
CA ILE A 712 -1.00 -22.25 35.42
C ILE A 712 -0.54 -22.53 36.85
N ILE A 713 -0.54 -23.81 37.25
CA ILE A 713 -0.15 -24.24 38.60
C ILE A 713 1.32 -23.90 38.87
N SER A 714 2.21 -24.18 37.92
CA SER A 714 3.63 -23.88 38.04
C SER A 714 3.88 -22.38 38.15
N THR A 715 3.17 -21.56 37.36
CA THR A 715 3.29 -20.10 37.40
C THR A 715 2.78 -19.56 38.73
N HIS A 716 1.62 -20.00 39.20
CA HIS A 716 1.06 -19.59 40.49
C HIS A 716 2.00 -19.96 41.65
N SER A 717 2.50 -21.19 41.67
CA SER A 717 3.44 -21.67 42.69
C SER A 717 4.70 -20.82 42.77
N LEU A 718 5.31 -20.49 41.62
CA LEU A 718 6.53 -19.67 41.57
C LEU A 718 6.29 -18.21 41.98
N LEU A 719 5.12 -17.66 41.67
CA LEU A 719 4.76 -16.30 42.09
C LEU A 719 4.57 -16.22 43.61
N LEU A 720 3.97 -17.24 44.23
CA LEU A 720 3.82 -17.32 45.68
C LEU A 720 5.17 -17.57 46.38
N GLU A 721 6.01 -18.47 45.87
CA GLU A 721 7.34 -18.77 46.44
C GLU A 721 8.22 -17.51 46.53
N HIS A 722 8.09 -16.60 45.58
CA HIS A 722 8.91 -15.39 45.48
C HIS A 722 8.13 -14.08 45.62
N GLN A 723 6.92 -14.11 46.21
CA GLN A 723 6.03 -12.95 46.29
C GLN A 723 6.71 -11.74 46.95
N ASP A 724 7.39 -11.94 48.08
CA ASP A 724 8.07 -10.88 48.84
C ASP A 724 9.17 -10.17 48.04
N ALA A 725 9.83 -10.89 47.13
CA ALA A 725 10.89 -10.34 46.28
C ALA A 725 10.33 -9.61 45.05
N ILE A 726 9.19 -10.08 44.52
CA ILE A 726 8.58 -9.56 43.30
C ILE A 726 7.76 -8.30 43.59
N ALA A 727 6.93 -8.35 44.64
CA ALA A 727 6.03 -7.28 45.08
C ALA A 727 6.32 -6.91 46.54
N PRO A 728 7.37 -6.12 46.81
CA PRO A 728 7.77 -5.74 48.16
C PRO A 728 6.77 -4.77 48.84
N GLU A 729 5.92 -4.10 48.06
CA GLU A 729 4.89 -3.21 48.59
C GLU A 729 3.62 -3.99 48.95
N LYS A 730 3.12 -3.81 50.17
CA LYS A 730 1.94 -4.54 50.67
C LYS A 730 0.62 -4.17 49.96
N ASN A 731 0.59 -3.02 49.28
CA ASN A 731 -0.57 -2.53 48.50
C ASN A 731 -0.42 -2.81 46.99
N ASP A 732 0.48 -3.71 46.60
CA ASP A 732 0.69 -4.06 45.20
C ASP A 732 -0.47 -4.92 44.66
N LEU A 733 -0.91 -4.61 43.44
CA LEU A 733 -1.96 -5.31 42.68
C LEU A 733 -1.71 -6.82 42.55
N LEU A 734 -0.44 -7.23 42.43
CA LEU A 734 -0.08 -8.65 42.35
C LEU A 734 -0.42 -9.38 43.65
N SER A 735 -0.12 -8.76 44.80
CA SER A 735 -0.39 -9.33 46.12
C SER A 735 -1.89 -9.45 46.39
N GLU A 736 -2.69 -8.48 45.92
CA GLU A 736 -4.15 -8.55 46.00
C GLU A 736 -4.73 -9.70 45.16
N LEU A 737 -4.28 -9.85 43.90
CA LEU A 737 -4.74 -10.92 43.01
C LEU A 737 -4.34 -12.31 43.51
N LEU A 738 -3.11 -12.47 44.01
CA LEU A 738 -2.65 -13.72 44.63
C LEU A 738 -3.45 -14.03 45.91
N GLY A 739 -3.77 -13.00 46.71
CA GLY A 739 -4.64 -13.15 47.88
C GLY A 739 -6.06 -13.61 47.53
N LEU A 740 -6.62 -13.16 46.40
CA LEU A 740 -7.93 -13.59 45.89
C LEU A 740 -7.90 -15.02 45.31
N LEU A 741 -6.75 -15.46 44.79
CA LEU A 741 -6.55 -16.81 44.24
C LEU A 741 -6.33 -17.87 45.33
N GLY A 742 -5.80 -17.48 46.49
CA GLY A 742 -5.60 -18.38 47.63
C GLY A 742 -4.48 -19.39 47.42
N GLU A 743 -4.66 -20.62 47.92
CA GLU A 743 -3.66 -21.69 47.77
C GLU A 743 -3.56 -22.22 46.34
N VAL A 744 -2.39 -22.78 45.99
CA VAL A 744 -2.15 -23.36 44.66
C VAL A 744 -3.08 -24.56 44.44
N PRO A 745 -3.93 -24.55 43.39
CA PRO A 745 -4.85 -25.66 43.13
C PRO A 745 -4.09 -26.91 42.66
N THR A 746 -4.54 -28.08 43.08
CA THR A 746 -4.12 -29.37 42.49
C THR A 746 -4.86 -29.63 41.18
N VAL A 747 -4.28 -30.44 40.28
CA VAL A 747 -4.88 -30.78 38.96
C VAL A 747 -6.30 -31.35 39.11
N GLU A 748 -6.55 -32.16 40.14
CA GLU A 748 -7.89 -32.71 40.45
C GLU A 748 -8.84 -31.61 40.96
N SER A 749 -8.39 -30.70 41.83
CA SER A 749 -9.23 -29.59 42.30
C SER A 749 -9.57 -28.57 41.20
N PHE A 750 -8.67 -28.41 40.22
CA PHE A 750 -8.82 -27.47 39.11
C PHE A 750 -9.86 -27.97 38.09
N LEU A 751 -9.85 -29.27 37.77
CA LEU A 751 -10.81 -29.92 36.86
C LEU A 751 -12.13 -30.31 37.56
N GLY A 752 -12.10 -30.53 38.87
CA GLY A 752 -13.23 -30.88 39.73
C GLY A 752 -13.03 -32.25 40.42
N GLU A 753 -13.42 -32.33 41.70
CA GLU A 753 -13.43 -33.59 42.46
C GLU A 753 -14.35 -34.61 41.76
N GLY A 754 -13.75 -35.66 41.16
CA GLY A 754 -14.45 -36.69 40.37
C GLY A 754 -13.96 -36.86 38.92
N ALA A 755 -12.98 -36.07 38.46
CA ALA A 755 -12.43 -36.19 37.10
C ALA A 755 -11.58 -37.46 36.84
N VAL A 756 -11.14 -38.15 37.90
CA VAL A 756 -10.32 -39.37 37.82
C VAL A 756 -10.86 -40.40 38.80
N ASP A 757 -11.06 -41.64 38.36
CA ASP A 757 -11.51 -42.74 39.23
C ASP A 757 -10.42 -43.03 40.30
N PRO A 758 -10.74 -42.95 41.61
CA PRO A 758 -9.81 -43.25 42.69
C PRO A 758 -9.18 -44.65 42.61
N ASN A 759 -9.81 -45.59 41.90
CA ASN A 759 -9.36 -46.99 41.76
C ASN A 759 -8.61 -47.30 40.45
N ASP A 760 -8.28 -46.31 39.61
CA ASP A 760 -7.54 -46.54 38.36
C ASP A 760 -6.06 -46.93 38.62
N PRO A 761 -5.60 -48.13 38.20
CA PRO A 761 -4.19 -48.54 38.32
C PRO A 761 -3.21 -47.67 37.51
N ASN A 762 -3.70 -46.85 36.57
CA ASN A 762 -2.92 -45.90 35.78
C ASN A 762 -3.16 -44.43 36.16
N LYS A 763 -3.73 -44.15 37.34
CA LYS A 763 -4.05 -42.79 37.83
C LYS A 763 -2.94 -41.76 37.57
N ALA A 764 -1.66 -42.12 37.79
CA ALA A 764 -0.53 -41.23 37.56
C ALA A 764 -0.31 -40.84 36.09
N ASN A 765 -0.59 -41.75 35.14
CA ASN A 765 -0.52 -41.47 33.70
C ASN A 765 -1.74 -40.64 33.25
N THR A 766 -2.94 -40.99 33.73
CA THR A 766 -4.18 -40.27 33.43
C THR A 766 -4.12 -38.83 33.92
N LEU A 767 -3.61 -38.60 35.15
CA LEU A 767 -3.42 -37.27 35.72
C LEU A 767 -2.34 -36.46 34.98
N ASN A 768 -1.28 -37.12 34.49
CA ASN A 768 -0.24 -36.47 33.69
C ASN A 768 -0.76 -36.07 32.30
N GLN A 769 -1.68 -36.84 31.71
CA GLN A 769 -2.37 -36.45 30.48
C GLN A 769 -3.31 -35.26 30.72
N LEU A 770 -4.11 -35.29 31.79
CA LEU A 770 -5.02 -34.20 32.16
C LEU A 770 -4.29 -32.90 32.56
N SER A 771 -3.09 -33.01 33.15
CA SER A 771 -2.27 -31.82 33.46
C SER A 771 -1.78 -31.07 32.22
N LYS A 772 -1.74 -31.75 31.06
CA LYS A 772 -1.33 -31.19 29.77
C LYS A 772 -2.51 -30.66 28.95
N THR A 773 -3.73 -30.73 29.47
CA THR A 773 -4.90 -30.16 28.82
C THR A 773 -4.72 -28.65 28.67
N GLU A 774 -4.94 -28.15 27.46
CA GLU A 774 -4.77 -26.75 27.11
C GLU A 774 -6.07 -25.97 27.31
N ILE A 775 -5.94 -24.74 27.79
CA ILE A 775 -7.06 -23.83 28.06
C ILE A 775 -6.77 -22.51 27.37
N SER A 776 -7.77 -21.97 26.68
CA SER A 776 -7.75 -20.61 26.14
C SER A 776 -8.31 -19.64 27.19
N LEU A 777 -7.52 -18.63 27.55
CA LEU A 777 -7.88 -17.61 28.52
C LEU A 777 -7.91 -16.24 27.84
N PHE A 778 -9.07 -15.58 27.86
CA PHE A 778 -9.24 -14.21 27.40
C PHE A 778 -8.78 -13.25 28.50
N LEU A 779 -7.63 -12.62 28.31
CA LEU A 779 -7.06 -11.72 29.30
C LEU A 779 -7.91 -10.45 29.42
N THR A 780 -8.17 -10.06 30.66
CA THR A 780 -8.97 -8.88 30.99
C THR A 780 -8.26 -8.07 32.06
N SER A 781 -8.32 -6.74 31.96
CA SER A 781 -7.86 -5.86 33.03
C SER A 781 -8.91 -5.82 34.14
N LYS A 782 -8.47 -5.87 35.40
CA LYS A 782 -9.37 -5.72 36.57
C LYS A 782 -10.10 -4.36 36.58
N TYR A 783 -9.50 -3.32 35.99
CA TYR A 783 -10.07 -1.95 35.97
C TYR A 783 -10.90 -1.63 34.72
N ASP A 784 -11.18 -2.59 33.84
CA ASP A 784 -12.05 -2.30 32.69
C ASP A 784 -13.53 -2.25 33.06
N ILE A 785 -13.94 -2.81 34.20
CA ILE A 785 -15.36 -2.91 34.59
C ILE A 785 -15.52 -2.96 36.12
N GLU A 786 -15.40 -1.83 36.81
CA GLU A 786 -16.20 -1.58 38.01
C GLU A 786 -16.48 -0.09 38.13
N ASP A 787 -17.77 0.24 38.23
CA ASP A 787 -18.30 1.58 38.38
C ASP A 787 -17.69 2.28 39.61
N GLY A 788 -17.11 3.46 39.40
CA GLY A 788 -16.83 4.41 40.47
C GLY A 788 -15.35 4.76 40.67
N GLU A 789 -15.06 6.05 40.53
CA GLU A 789 -14.04 6.81 41.27
C GLU A 789 -12.59 6.91 40.75
N ALA A 790 -12.19 6.25 39.66
CA ALA A 790 -10.95 6.64 38.94
C ALA A 790 -11.14 6.53 37.42
N ILE A 791 -11.83 7.52 36.84
CA ILE A 791 -12.03 7.58 35.38
C ILE A 791 -10.67 7.85 34.72
N ASP A 792 -10.06 6.83 34.11
CA ASP A 792 -8.98 7.04 33.16
C ASP A 792 -9.48 7.92 32.00
N GLY A 793 -8.96 9.15 31.93
CA GLY A 793 -9.34 10.14 30.93
C GLY A 793 -9.17 9.63 29.49
N ARG A 794 -8.26 8.69 29.23
CA ARG A 794 -8.06 8.13 27.87
C ARG A 794 -9.07 7.01 27.53
N SER A 795 -9.46 6.16 28.47
CA SER A 795 -10.59 5.22 28.30
C SER A 795 -11.91 5.96 28.03
N LEU A 796 -12.16 7.03 28.78
CA LEU A 796 -13.32 7.91 28.55
C LEU A 796 -13.27 8.53 27.14
N MET A 797 -12.09 8.91 26.64
CA MET A 797 -11.91 9.42 25.27
C MET A 797 -12.33 8.38 24.22
N ILE A 798 -11.94 7.11 24.36
CA ILE A 798 -12.29 6.05 23.41
C ILE A 798 -13.81 5.85 23.34
N LYS A 799 -14.48 5.76 24.50
CA LYS A 799 -15.95 5.67 24.58
C LYS A 799 -16.62 6.87 23.91
N THR A 800 -16.07 8.07 24.14
CA THR A 800 -16.58 9.33 23.58
C THR A 800 -16.39 9.42 22.06
N LYS A 801 -15.24 8.97 21.52
CA LYS A 801 -14.99 8.92 20.07
C LYS A 801 -16.01 8.05 19.35
N LYS A 802 -16.34 6.86 19.87
CA LYS A 802 -17.38 5.98 19.29
C LYS A 802 -18.75 6.66 19.24
N LEU A 803 -19.16 7.29 20.33
CA LEU A 803 -20.43 8.05 20.37
C LEU A 803 -20.43 9.22 19.37
N ILE A 804 -19.30 9.95 19.26
CA ILE A 804 -19.13 11.04 18.30
C ILE A 804 -19.27 10.55 16.86
N ILE A 805 -18.68 9.40 16.52
CA ILE A 805 -18.77 8.76 15.19
C ILE A 805 -20.23 8.47 14.81
N ASP A 806 -21.02 7.94 15.74
CA ASP A 806 -22.43 7.62 15.51
C ASP A 806 -23.28 8.87 15.25
N VAL A 807 -22.99 9.97 15.96
CA VAL A 807 -23.72 11.23 15.80
C VAL A 807 -23.35 11.92 14.48
N ILE A 808 -22.06 12.00 14.12
CA ILE A 808 -21.59 12.71 12.91
C ILE A 808 -22.06 12.00 11.62
N ARG A 809 -22.28 10.69 11.64
CA ARG A 809 -22.76 9.92 10.48
C ARG A 809 -24.11 10.43 9.98
N ASN A 810 -25.03 10.65 10.91
CA ASN A 810 -26.42 10.97 10.60
C ASN A 810 -26.71 12.47 10.64
N GLN A 811 -25.86 13.27 11.31
CA GLN A 811 -26.07 14.70 11.44
C GLN A 811 -24.99 15.55 10.76
N PRO A 812 -25.36 16.39 9.76
CA PRO A 812 -24.45 17.37 9.18
C PRO A 812 -24.15 18.51 10.16
N GLY A 813 -22.88 18.90 10.24
CA GLY A 813 -22.45 20.15 10.88
C GLY A 813 -20.99 20.47 10.54
N ASN A 814 -20.57 21.71 10.77
CA ASN A 814 -19.21 22.15 10.49
C ASN A 814 -18.29 21.98 11.70
N THR A 815 -18.85 22.02 12.92
CA THR A 815 -18.13 21.85 14.19
C THR A 815 -18.85 20.88 15.11
N LEU A 816 -18.11 20.23 16.01
CA LEU A 816 -18.70 19.26 16.94
C LEU A 816 -19.70 19.91 17.90
N THR A 817 -19.42 21.14 18.36
CA THR A 817 -20.31 21.93 19.22
C THR A 817 -21.67 22.20 18.55
N GLU A 818 -21.65 22.61 17.28
CA GLU A 818 -22.86 22.88 16.49
C GLU A 818 -23.76 21.64 16.34
N ILE A 819 -23.15 20.46 16.12
CA ILE A 819 -23.90 19.19 16.03
C ILE A 819 -24.51 18.79 17.38
N LEU A 820 -23.78 19.02 18.48
CA LEU A 820 -24.26 18.69 19.82
C LEU A 820 -25.37 19.63 20.32
N GLU A 821 -25.43 20.87 19.81
CA GLU A 821 -26.45 21.87 20.17
C GLU A 821 -27.70 21.81 19.28
N THR A 822 -27.57 21.35 18.03
CA THR A 822 -28.71 21.25 17.10
C THR A 822 -29.55 20.02 17.40
N PRO A 823 -30.89 20.11 17.57
CA PRO A 823 -31.74 18.94 17.82
C PRO A 823 -31.81 18.00 16.60
N ALA A 824 -31.95 16.70 16.84
CA ALA A 824 -32.13 15.72 15.76
C ALA A 824 -33.51 15.81 15.10
N THR A 825 -33.57 15.69 13.77
CA THR A 825 -34.84 15.54 13.06
C THR A 825 -35.31 14.08 13.10
N ALA A 826 -36.63 13.87 13.00
CA ALA A 826 -37.21 12.52 13.01
C ALA A 826 -36.63 11.60 11.90
N GLN A 827 -36.28 12.17 10.75
CA GLN A 827 -35.62 11.42 9.67
C GLN A 827 -34.21 10.96 10.07
N GLN A 828 -33.42 11.82 10.71
CA GLN A 828 -32.06 11.48 11.16
C GLN A 828 -32.07 10.42 12.26
N GLU A 829 -33.08 10.44 13.14
CA GLU A 829 -33.27 9.38 14.14
C GLU A 829 -33.70 8.04 13.50
N ALA A 830 -34.56 8.07 12.48
CA ALA A 830 -34.94 6.87 11.74
C ALA A 830 -33.75 6.27 10.97
N ASP A 831 -32.95 7.10 10.31
CA ASP A 831 -31.74 6.69 9.60
C ASP A 831 -30.72 6.08 10.58
N HIS A 832 -30.53 6.72 11.75
CA HIS A 832 -29.68 6.18 12.81
C HIS A 832 -30.18 4.84 13.35
N ALA A 833 -31.48 4.70 13.59
CA ALA A 833 -32.07 3.45 14.04
C ALA A 833 -31.87 2.31 13.02
N SER A 834 -32.00 2.60 11.72
CA SER A 834 -31.73 1.64 10.63
C SER A 834 -30.27 1.21 10.59
N ASP A 835 -29.34 2.15 10.77
CA ASP A 835 -27.90 1.86 10.87
C ASP A 835 -27.58 0.98 12.09
N MET A 836 -28.21 1.23 13.24
CA MET A 836 -28.04 0.42 14.45
C MET A 836 -28.57 -1.01 14.26
N VAL A 837 -29.72 -1.18 13.60
CA VAL A 837 -30.28 -2.50 13.31
C VAL A 837 -29.37 -3.29 12.36
N SER A 838 -28.84 -2.63 11.33
CA SER A 838 -27.91 -3.27 10.38
C SER A 838 -26.61 -3.70 11.06
N ARG A 839 -26.06 -2.88 11.96
CA ARG A 839 -24.90 -3.24 12.78
C ARG A 839 -25.23 -4.37 13.77
N ALA A 840 -26.38 -4.34 14.43
CA ALA A 840 -26.80 -5.41 15.34
C ALA A 840 -26.96 -6.76 14.64
N ILE A 841 -27.39 -6.78 13.37
CA ILE A 841 -27.45 -8.00 12.55
C ILE A 841 -26.05 -8.53 12.25
N ILE A 842 -25.10 -7.65 11.91
CA ILE A 842 -23.69 -8.03 11.69
C ILE A 842 -23.07 -8.53 13.00
N ASP A 843 -23.31 -7.83 14.12
CA ASP A 843 -22.85 -8.19 15.47
C ASP A 843 -23.49 -9.49 16.01
N SER A 844 -24.66 -9.90 15.48
CA SER A 844 -25.30 -11.17 15.84
C SER A 844 -24.65 -12.39 15.18
N ARG A 845 -23.90 -12.18 14.08
CA ARG A 845 -23.16 -13.22 13.36
C ARG A 845 -21.76 -13.44 13.93
N THR A 846 -21.34 -12.57 14.84
CA THR A 846 -20.05 -12.61 15.56
C THR A 846 -20.15 -13.61 16.73
N PRO A 847 -19.17 -14.52 16.92
CA PRO A 847 -19.11 -15.41 18.08
C PRO A 847 -19.11 -14.63 19.39
N GLU A 848 -19.76 -15.16 20.43
CA GLU A 848 -19.89 -14.53 21.76
C GLU A 848 -18.55 -14.08 22.37
N GLU A 849 -17.47 -14.81 22.06
CA GLU A 849 -16.10 -14.59 22.54
C GLU A 849 -15.45 -13.32 21.96
N MET A 850 -15.98 -12.77 20.86
CA MET A 850 -15.52 -11.53 20.21
C MET A 850 -16.46 -10.34 20.43
N LYS A 851 -17.54 -10.50 21.21
CA LYS A 851 -18.49 -9.41 21.49
C LYS A 851 -17.86 -8.35 22.40
N HIS A 852 -18.10 -7.08 22.08
CA HIS A 852 -17.75 -5.95 22.94
C HIS A 852 -18.36 -6.10 24.35
N SER A 853 -17.71 -5.51 25.36
CA SER A 853 -18.18 -5.50 26.76
C SER A 853 -19.67 -5.12 26.86
N GLN A 854 -20.44 -5.76 27.74
CA GLN A 854 -21.89 -5.56 27.91
C GLN A 854 -22.29 -4.06 28.00
N SER A 855 -21.49 -3.23 28.65
CA SER A 855 -21.72 -1.77 28.77
C SER A 855 -21.58 -0.98 27.45
N MET A 856 -20.82 -1.49 26.48
CA MET A 856 -20.70 -0.86 25.15
C MET A 856 -21.90 -1.19 24.24
N MET A 857 -22.55 -2.33 24.44
CA MET A 857 -23.75 -2.71 23.70
C MET A 857 -24.96 -1.86 24.11
N GLU A 858 -25.08 -1.52 25.41
CA GLU A 858 -26.13 -0.61 25.91
C GLU A 858 -25.97 0.81 25.35
N ASP A 859 -24.73 1.32 25.29
CA ASP A 859 -24.44 2.65 24.74
C ASP A 859 -24.66 2.75 23.23
N ALA A 860 -24.49 1.65 22.49
CA ALA A 860 -24.71 1.60 21.05
C ALA A 860 -26.19 1.75 20.68
N GLN A 861 -27.11 1.26 21.51
CA GLN A 861 -28.56 1.28 21.26
C GLN A 861 -29.26 2.59 21.66
N LEU A 862 -28.53 3.54 22.28
CA LEU A 862 -29.11 4.81 22.71
C LEU A 862 -29.56 5.67 21.50
N PRO A 863 -30.70 6.39 21.60
CA PRO A 863 -31.10 7.40 20.62
C PRO A 863 -30.03 8.49 20.45
N LEU A 864 -29.98 9.10 19.25
CA LEU A 864 -29.04 10.19 18.92
C LEU A 864 -28.97 11.26 20.00
N GLU A 865 -30.11 11.72 20.49
CA GLU A 865 -30.18 12.80 21.48
C GLU A 865 -29.61 12.39 22.85
N GLN A 866 -29.78 11.13 23.24
CA GLN A 866 -29.17 10.60 24.47
C GLN A 866 -27.65 10.43 24.30
N LYS A 867 -27.19 9.99 23.12
CA LYS A 867 -25.75 9.93 22.78
C LYS A 867 -25.12 11.31 22.87
N LYS A 868 -25.75 12.36 22.34
CA LYS A 868 -25.26 13.76 22.44
C LYS A 868 -25.10 14.23 23.88
N ARG A 869 -26.10 13.98 24.74
CA ARG A 869 -26.02 14.35 26.17
C ARG A 869 -24.89 13.62 26.88
N LYS A 870 -24.65 12.35 26.55
CA LYS A 870 -23.54 11.56 27.10
C LYS A 870 -22.18 12.08 26.60
N ILE A 871 -22.06 12.42 25.30
CA ILE A 871 -20.86 13.06 24.74
C ILE A 871 -20.56 14.37 25.48
N GLN A 872 -21.56 15.24 25.66
CA GLN A 872 -21.37 16.52 26.37
C GLN A 872 -20.88 16.33 27.82
N ARG A 873 -21.38 15.31 28.53
CA ARG A 873 -20.89 14.98 29.89
C ARG A 873 -19.45 14.50 29.85
N ASN A 874 -19.13 13.58 28.96
CA ASN A 874 -17.78 13.04 28.85
C ASN A 874 -16.77 14.12 28.43
N LEU A 875 -17.12 15.01 27.49
CA LEU A 875 -16.25 16.11 27.05
C LEU A 875 -15.90 17.06 28.20
N ARG A 876 -16.83 17.35 29.12
CA ARG A 876 -16.55 18.16 30.32
C ARG A 876 -15.55 17.48 31.25
N THR A 877 -15.68 16.17 31.46
CA THR A 877 -14.74 15.39 32.28
C THR A 877 -13.37 15.30 31.59
N LEU A 878 -13.34 15.12 30.26
CA LEU A 878 -12.10 15.09 29.49
C LEU A 878 -11.37 16.45 29.50
N GLU A 879 -12.12 17.56 29.51
CA GLU A 879 -11.57 18.90 29.61
C GLU A 879 -10.90 19.13 30.96
N GLN A 880 -11.48 18.64 32.06
CA GLN A 880 -10.87 18.66 33.40
C GLN A 880 -9.56 17.86 33.46
N THR A 881 -9.42 16.81 32.64
CA THR A 881 -8.17 16.03 32.53
C THR A 881 -7.13 16.63 31.57
N GLY A 882 -7.45 17.74 30.89
CA GLY A 882 -6.56 18.42 29.94
C GLY A 882 -6.37 17.71 28.60
N LEU A 883 -7.20 16.71 28.27
CA LEU A 883 -7.10 15.94 27.02
C LEU A 883 -7.87 16.58 25.85
N VAL A 884 -8.82 17.45 26.13
CA VAL A 884 -9.60 18.21 25.14
C VAL A 884 -9.78 19.65 25.61
N SER A 885 -9.93 20.58 24.66
CA SER A 885 -10.20 21.98 24.99
C SER A 885 -11.52 22.46 24.38
N SER A 886 -12.36 23.14 25.16
CA SER A 886 -13.52 23.85 24.62
C SER A 886 -13.13 25.06 23.75
N GLU A 887 -11.95 25.65 23.97
CA GLU A 887 -11.44 26.80 23.21
C GLU A 887 -11.24 26.48 21.71
N ASN A 888 -10.87 25.24 21.40
CA ASN A 888 -10.71 24.77 20.02
C ASN A 888 -11.97 24.07 19.47
N LYS A 889 -13.11 24.17 20.16
CA LYS A 889 -14.37 23.50 19.83
C LYS A 889 -14.22 21.97 19.77
N TYR A 890 -13.39 21.39 20.63
CA TYR A 890 -13.09 19.96 20.75
C TYR A 890 -12.50 19.33 19.47
N GLN A 891 -11.70 20.09 18.72
CA GLN A 891 -11.02 19.61 17.51
C GLN A 891 -10.01 18.48 17.81
N ASP A 892 -9.49 18.40 19.03
CA ASP A 892 -8.57 17.34 19.46
C ASP A 892 -9.20 15.94 19.30
N SER A 893 -10.46 15.78 19.72
CA SER A 893 -11.21 14.54 19.56
C SER A 893 -11.40 14.15 18.08
N LEU A 894 -11.60 15.15 17.22
CA LEU A 894 -11.74 14.95 15.77
C LEU A 894 -10.41 14.59 15.11
N ASN A 895 -9.30 15.16 15.58
CA ASN A 895 -7.96 14.82 15.12
C ASN A 895 -7.59 13.38 15.45
N GLU A 896 -7.96 12.91 16.64
CA GLU A 896 -7.81 11.50 17.02
C GLU A 896 -8.67 10.57 16.16
N ILE A 897 -9.93 10.92 15.88
CA ILE A 897 -10.77 10.15 14.93
C ILE A 897 -10.13 10.15 13.53
N ALA A 898 -9.57 11.27 13.07
CA ALA A 898 -8.87 11.34 11.78
C ALA A 898 -7.57 10.51 11.77
N LYS A 899 -6.85 10.40 12.89
CA LYS A 899 -5.75 9.43 13.04
C LYS A 899 -6.26 8.00 12.92
N ASP A 900 -7.35 7.66 13.59
CA ASP A 900 -7.97 6.33 13.52
C ASP A 900 -8.35 5.97 12.06
N ILE A 901 -8.99 6.89 11.32
CA ILE A 901 -9.34 6.70 9.90
C ILE A 901 -8.09 6.47 9.03
N ARG A 902 -7.03 7.27 9.25
CA ARG A 902 -5.76 7.12 8.52
C ARG A 902 -5.11 5.76 8.79
N ASN A 903 -5.12 5.33 10.05
CA ASN A 903 -4.47 4.12 10.49
C ASN A 903 -5.29 2.86 10.15
N GLN A 904 -6.60 2.96 9.91
CA GLN A 904 -7.46 1.81 9.57
C GLN A 904 -6.98 1.03 8.35
N ARG A 905 -6.52 1.72 7.29
CA ARG A 905 -5.94 1.05 6.11
C ARG A 905 -4.62 0.36 6.45
N MET A 906 -3.80 0.98 7.31
CA MET A 906 -2.56 0.39 7.79
C MET A 906 -2.83 -0.85 8.63
N TYR A 907 -3.82 -0.83 9.53
CA TYR A 907 -4.25 -2.01 10.29
C TYR A 907 -4.73 -3.15 9.40
N ARG A 908 -5.56 -2.88 8.38
CA ARG A 908 -5.94 -3.89 7.38
C ARG A 908 -4.72 -4.48 6.65
N LYS A 909 -3.77 -3.64 6.26
CA LYS A 909 -2.53 -4.08 5.59
C LYS A 909 -1.65 -4.92 6.53
N LEU A 910 -1.51 -4.51 7.79
CA LEU A 910 -0.76 -5.24 8.81
C LEU A 910 -1.41 -6.59 9.12
N ARG A 911 -2.74 -6.65 9.27
CA ARG A 911 -3.50 -7.89 9.46
C ARG A 911 -3.25 -8.89 8.33
N LYS A 912 -3.31 -8.44 7.06
CA LYS A 912 -2.98 -9.28 5.90
C LYS A 912 -1.55 -9.79 5.91
N ALA A 913 -0.60 -8.93 6.29
CA ALA A 913 0.80 -9.33 6.41
C ALA A 913 1.02 -10.34 7.55
N GLU A 914 0.33 -10.16 8.68
CA GLU A 914 0.36 -11.09 9.82
C GLU A 914 -0.23 -12.44 9.43
N LEU A 915 -1.39 -12.46 8.78
CA LEU A 915 -2.03 -13.68 8.27
C LEU A 915 -1.07 -14.46 7.35
N ALA A 916 -0.44 -13.78 6.39
CA ALA A 916 0.54 -14.42 5.51
C ALA A 916 1.75 -14.97 6.28
N LYS A 917 2.25 -14.24 7.29
CA LYS A 917 3.37 -14.68 8.15
C LYS A 917 2.99 -15.89 9.00
N LEU A 918 1.79 -15.92 9.57
CA LEU A 918 1.30 -17.06 10.36
C LEU A 918 1.13 -18.30 9.48
N GLN A 919 0.56 -18.16 8.27
CA GLN A 919 0.46 -19.25 7.31
C GLN A 919 1.84 -19.81 6.92
N GLN A 920 2.82 -18.94 6.67
CA GLN A 920 4.20 -19.35 6.38
C GLN A 920 4.84 -20.08 7.57
N THR A 921 4.64 -19.57 8.78
CA THR A 921 5.17 -20.18 10.02
C THR A 921 4.56 -21.55 10.24
N LEU A 922 3.23 -21.67 10.08
CA LEU A 922 2.52 -22.95 10.19
C LEU A 922 3.01 -23.98 9.17
N LYS A 923 3.24 -23.55 7.91
CA LYS A 923 3.83 -24.41 6.89
C LYS A 923 5.21 -24.94 7.31
N ALA A 924 6.11 -24.06 7.76
CA ALA A 924 7.44 -24.46 8.22
C ALA A 924 7.38 -25.40 9.45
N LEU A 925 6.45 -25.16 10.38
CA LEU A 925 6.23 -26.04 11.53
C LEU A 925 5.72 -27.41 11.12
N ASN A 926 4.82 -27.49 10.14
CA ASN A 926 4.33 -28.76 9.62
C ASN A 926 5.41 -29.54 8.85
N GLU A 927 6.26 -28.85 8.09
CA GLU A 927 7.45 -29.46 7.46
C GLU A 927 8.41 -30.03 8.51
N LYS A 928 8.65 -29.29 9.61
CA LYS A 928 9.47 -29.74 10.74
C LYS A 928 8.83 -30.93 11.48
N ALA A 929 7.51 -30.95 11.64
CA ALA A 929 6.79 -32.07 12.22
C ALA A 929 6.96 -33.35 11.38
N ALA A 930 6.78 -33.23 10.05
CA ALA A 930 6.97 -34.34 9.12
C ALA A 930 8.40 -34.89 9.17
N PHE A 931 9.41 -34.02 9.25
CA PHE A 931 10.80 -34.42 9.41
C PHE A 931 11.04 -35.20 10.72
N TYR A 932 10.49 -34.75 11.84
CA TYR A 932 10.56 -35.49 13.10
C TYR A 932 9.88 -36.84 13.02
N GLU A 933 8.74 -36.96 12.35
CA GLU A 933 8.07 -38.24 12.11
C GLU A 933 8.94 -39.20 11.28
N GLU A 934 9.64 -38.70 10.25
CA GLU A 934 10.62 -39.46 9.47
C GLU A 934 11.80 -39.93 10.34
N GLN A 935 12.32 -39.08 11.24
CA GLN A 935 13.37 -39.49 12.19
C GLN A 935 12.88 -40.58 13.16
N VAL A 936 11.66 -40.46 13.69
CA VAL A 936 11.05 -41.52 14.52
C VAL A 936 10.96 -42.82 13.72
N ASN A 937 10.53 -42.77 12.45
CA ASN A 937 10.49 -43.94 11.54
C ASN A 937 11.88 -44.55 11.30
N TYR A 938 12.92 -43.72 11.17
CA TYR A 938 14.29 -44.18 11.03
C TYR A 938 14.78 -44.91 12.29
N TYR A 939 14.63 -44.32 13.47
CA TYR A 939 15.00 -44.97 14.73
C TYR A 939 14.19 -46.25 14.97
N ASP A 940 12.91 -46.27 14.58
CA ASP A 940 12.07 -47.45 14.63
C ASP A 940 12.59 -48.60 13.77
N THR A 941 13.12 -48.27 12.59
CA THR A 941 13.70 -49.23 11.66
C THR A 941 15.04 -49.74 12.19
N TYR A 942 15.90 -48.83 12.66
CA TYR A 942 17.19 -49.17 13.28
C TYR A 942 17.04 -50.12 14.47
N ILE A 943 16.10 -49.85 15.39
CA ILE A 943 15.84 -50.70 16.55
C ILE A 943 15.25 -52.05 16.14
N LYS A 944 14.38 -52.10 15.12
CA LYS A 944 13.87 -53.38 14.55
C LYS A 944 15.03 -54.21 13.99
N THR A 945 15.94 -53.61 13.23
CA THR A 945 17.13 -54.29 12.71
C THR A 945 18.05 -54.79 13.82
N CYS A 946 18.26 -54.00 14.89
CA CYS A 946 19.03 -54.43 16.07
C CYS A 946 18.38 -55.63 16.78
N LEU A 947 17.04 -55.60 16.94
CA LEU A 947 16.27 -56.70 17.52
C LEU A 947 16.35 -57.98 16.68
N ASP A 948 16.26 -57.87 15.36
CA ASP A 948 16.37 -59.03 14.46
C ASP A 948 17.78 -59.64 14.50
N ASN A 949 18.82 -58.81 14.59
CA ASN A 949 20.20 -59.27 14.78
C ASN A 949 20.41 -59.97 16.14
N LEU A 950 19.77 -59.50 17.22
CA LEU A 950 19.79 -60.16 18.53
C LEU A 950 19.02 -61.48 18.54
N LYS A 951 17.86 -61.55 17.87
CA LYS A 951 17.09 -62.80 17.71
C LYS A 951 17.88 -63.85 16.93
N ARG A 952 18.64 -63.46 15.91
CA ARG A 952 19.59 -64.36 15.21
C ARG A 952 20.71 -64.86 16.12
N LYS A 953 21.21 -64.04 17.05
CA LYS A 953 22.22 -64.41 18.07
C LYS A 953 21.67 -65.40 19.11
N ASN A 954 20.40 -65.25 19.52
CA ASN A 954 19.76 -66.11 20.52
C ASN A 954 19.23 -67.43 19.95
N SER A 955 18.78 -67.46 18.68
CA SER A 955 18.34 -68.69 18.02
C SER A 955 19.46 -69.73 17.86
N ARG A 956 20.74 -69.32 17.85
CA ARG A 956 21.90 -70.24 17.84
C ARG A 956 22.33 -70.73 19.24
N ARG A 957 21.76 -70.21 20.34
CA ARG A 957 22.09 -70.64 21.71
C ARG A 957 21.04 -71.53 22.38
N SER A 958 19.91 -71.82 21.72
CA SER A 958 18.85 -72.68 22.25
C SER A 958 18.45 -73.79 21.27
N ILE A 959 19.36 -74.72 21.00
CA ILE A 959 19.00 -76.07 20.54
C ILE A 959 19.86 -77.07 21.29
N LYS A 960 19.29 -77.68 22.34
CA LYS A 960 19.70 -78.99 22.86
C LYS A 960 18.47 -79.75 23.34
N LEU A 961 18.42 -81.02 22.92
CA LEU A 961 17.38 -82.06 23.04
C LEU A 961 16.18 -81.82 22.11
N ASP A 962 15.83 -82.68 21.14
CA ASP A 962 16.04 -84.13 21.02
C ASP A 962 16.03 -84.55 19.54
N GLY A 963 16.75 -85.62 19.18
CA GLY A 963 16.64 -86.24 17.84
C GLY A 963 17.96 -86.43 17.10
N LYS A 964 18.33 -87.69 16.92
CA LYS A 964 19.50 -88.19 16.17
C LYS A 964 19.59 -87.59 14.76
N GLY A 965 20.78 -87.08 14.43
CA GLY A 965 21.19 -86.76 13.06
C GLY A 965 22.47 -85.95 13.09
N GLU A 966 23.61 -86.57 12.82
CA GLU A 966 24.86 -85.85 12.54
C GLU A 966 24.68 -84.94 11.31
N PRO A 967 25.12 -83.67 11.36
CA PRO A 967 25.56 -82.99 10.16
C PRO A 967 27.08 -82.84 10.18
N LYS A 968 27.67 -83.37 9.10
CA LYS A 968 29.09 -83.29 8.73
C LYS A 968 29.65 -81.87 8.89
N GLY A 969 30.88 -81.81 9.43
CA GLY A 969 31.54 -80.57 9.82
C GLY A 969 31.76 -79.55 8.70
N ALA A 970 31.45 -78.28 9.01
CA ALA A 970 31.97 -77.13 8.29
C ALA A 970 33.49 -77.04 8.51
N LYS A 971 34.26 -77.02 7.41
CA LYS A 971 35.72 -76.87 7.43
C LYS A 971 36.09 -75.52 8.08
N ARG A 972 36.53 -75.53 9.34
CA ARG A 972 37.15 -74.38 9.98
C ARG A 972 38.36 -73.92 9.15
N ALA A 973 38.44 -72.63 8.85
CA ALA A 973 39.62 -72.03 8.22
C ALA A 973 40.87 -72.34 9.07
N LYS A 974 41.98 -72.70 8.43
CA LYS A 974 43.23 -73.02 9.15
C LYS A 974 43.71 -71.76 9.91
N PRO A 975 44.06 -71.87 11.21
CA PRO A 975 44.62 -70.77 11.98
C PRO A 975 45.91 -70.26 11.34
N VAL A 976 46.02 -68.96 11.13
CA VAL A 976 47.27 -68.33 10.68
C VAL A 976 48.09 -67.99 11.91
N ARG A 977 49.20 -68.71 12.11
CA ARG A 977 50.08 -68.58 13.27
C ARG A 977 51.26 -67.65 12.96
N TYR A 978 51.44 -66.64 13.81
CA TYR A 978 52.62 -65.76 13.78
C TYR A 978 53.32 -65.74 15.14
N THR A 979 54.64 -65.79 15.15
CA THR A 979 55.42 -65.47 16.36
C THR A 979 55.42 -63.96 16.59
N ALA A 980 55.46 -63.52 17.85
CA ALA A 980 55.54 -62.09 18.18
C ALA A 980 56.79 -61.46 17.57
N ALA A 981 57.92 -62.19 17.51
CA ALA A 981 59.14 -61.75 16.82
C ALA A 981 58.88 -61.45 15.32
N LYS A 982 58.11 -62.30 14.62
CA LYS A 982 57.79 -62.12 13.20
C LYS A 982 56.75 -61.03 12.94
N LEU A 983 55.84 -60.79 13.89
CA LEU A 983 54.94 -59.63 13.82
C LEU A 983 55.68 -58.32 14.11
N HIS A 984 56.71 -58.36 14.97
CA HIS A 984 57.56 -57.22 15.28
C HIS A 984 58.48 -56.86 14.10
N GLU A 985 59.11 -57.84 13.45
CA GLU A 985 59.87 -57.62 12.22
C GLU A 985 59.02 -57.03 11.08
N LYS A 986 57.72 -57.34 11.05
CA LYS A 986 56.76 -56.79 10.08
C LYS A 986 56.18 -55.44 10.48
N GLY A 987 56.57 -54.87 11.62
CA GLY A 987 56.05 -53.61 12.14
C GLY A 987 54.60 -53.66 12.65
N VAL A 988 53.92 -54.81 12.57
CA VAL A 988 52.54 -54.97 13.08
C VAL A 988 52.54 -54.94 14.61
N LEU A 989 53.51 -55.59 15.26
CA LEU A 989 53.67 -55.55 16.72
C LEU A 989 54.73 -54.50 17.09
N LEU A 990 54.36 -53.50 17.89
CA LEU A 990 55.26 -52.44 18.34
C LEU A 990 55.92 -52.76 19.70
N GLY A 991 55.22 -53.50 20.56
CA GLY A 991 55.76 -53.93 21.86
C GLY A 991 54.74 -54.71 22.68
N ILE A 992 55.20 -55.39 23.72
CA ILE A 992 54.35 -56.02 24.73
C ILE A 992 54.80 -55.48 26.08
N ASP A 993 53.89 -54.84 26.81
CA ASP A 993 54.09 -54.35 28.17
C ASP A 993 54.51 -55.57 29.05
N ASP A 994 55.54 -55.39 29.89
CA ASP A 994 56.16 -56.41 30.76
C ASP A 994 57.07 -57.48 30.10
N LEU A 995 57.36 -57.41 28.79
CA LEU A 995 58.25 -58.37 28.09
C LEU A 995 59.36 -57.66 27.28
N GLN A 996 60.60 -58.14 27.40
CA GLN A 996 61.73 -57.67 26.58
C GLN A 996 61.72 -58.30 25.17
N THR A 997 62.24 -57.59 24.16
CA THR A 997 62.23 -58.02 22.74
C THR A 997 62.83 -59.42 22.50
N ASN A 998 63.78 -59.85 23.33
CA ASN A 998 64.39 -61.18 23.27
C ASN A 998 63.39 -62.32 23.58
N GLN A 999 62.33 -62.03 24.36
CA GLN A 999 61.31 -62.99 24.78
C GLN A 999 60.15 -63.10 23.76
N PHE A 1000 60.13 -62.27 22.71
CA PHE A 1000 59.10 -62.31 21.66
C PHE A 1000 59.12 -63.58 20.81
N LYS A 1001 60.20 -64.37 20.86
CA LYS A 1001 60.26 -65.70 20.24
C LYS A 1001 59.33 -66.71 20.94
N ASN A 1002 59.04 -66.49 22.22
CA ASN A 1002 58.25 -67.40 23.06
C ASN A 1002 56.74 -67.13 23.03
N VAL A 1003 56.33 -66.06 22.34
CA VAL A 1003 54.93 -65.64 22.22
C VAL A 1003 54.45 -65.94 20.79
N THR A 1004 53.33 -66.63 20.64
CA THR A 1004 52.68 -66.86 19.34
C THR A 1004 51.24 -66.39 19.34
N PHE A 1005 50.82 -65.73 18.27
CA PHE A 1005 49.45 -65.31 18.02
C PHE A 1005 48.83 -66.19 16.93
N ASP A 1006 47.71 -66.84 17.25
CA ASP A 1006 46.90 -67.61 16.31
C ASP A 1006 45.69 -66.75 15.89
N ILE A 1007 45.63 -66.36 14.62
CA ILE A 1007 44.54 -65.56 14.05
C ILE A 1007 43.61 -66.49 13.25
N ILE A 1008 42.33 -66.53 13.62
CA ILE A 1008 41.32 -67.40 13.02
C ILE A 1008 40.18 -66.55 12.47
N ALA A 1009 39.89 -66.67 11.17
CA ALA A 1009 38.68 -66.09 10.58
C ALA A 1009 37.44 -66.83 11.10
N THR A 1010 36.46 -66.10 11.61
CA THR A 1010 35.20 -66.66 12.08
C THR A 1010 34.21 -66.86 10.92
N GLU A 1011 33.05 -67.48 11.18
CA GLU A 1011 32.00 -67.70 10.17
C GLU A 1011 31.35 -66.37 9.70
N ASP A 1012 31.49 -65.30 10.48
CA ASP A 1012 30.99 -63.97 10.18
C ASP A 1012 32.08 -63.17 9.42
N VAL A 1013 31.72 -62.64 8.24
CA VAL A 1013 32.64 -61.88 7.38
C VAL A 1013 33.14 -60.64 8.11
N GLY A 1014 34.45 -60.55 8.34
CA GLY A 1014 35.09 -59.40 8.98
C GLY A 1014 35.47 -59.58 10.45
N ILE A 1015 35.12 -60.71 11.08
CA ILE A 1015 35.47 -60.97 12.49
C ILE A 1015 36.57 -62.03 12.61
N PHE A 1016 37.62 -61.71 13.36
CA PHE A 1016 38.80 -62.55 13.60
C PHE A 1016 38.96 -62.86 15.09
N ASP A 1017 39.09 -64.14 15.44
CA ASP A 1017 39.49 -64.58 16.77
C ASP A 1017 41.04 -64.59 16.84
N VAL A 1018 41.63 -63.73 17.67
CA VAL A 1018 43.08 -63.72 17.95
C VAL A 1018 43.32 -64.34 19.31
N ARG A 1019 44.14 -65.40 19.33
CA ARG A 1019 44.54 -66.11 20.56
C ARG A 1019 46.03 -65.91 20.80
N SER A 1020 46.39 -65.45 21.99
CA SER A 1020 47.79 -65.34 22.39
C SER A 1020 48.23 -66.60 23.14
N LYS A 1021 49.43 -67.10 22.85
CA LYS A 1021 50.05 -68.23 23.54
C LYS A 1021 51.46 -67.86 23.96
N PHE A 1022 51.80 -68.07 25.23
CA PHE A 1022 53.15 -67.89 25.77
C PHE A 1022 53.69 -69.26 26.20
N LEU A 1023 54.85 -69.66 25.66
CA LEU A 1023 55.44 -70.99 25.91
C LEU A 1023 54.46 -72.16 25.70
N GLY A 1024 53.53 -72.02 24.76
CA GLY A 1024 52.53 -73.05 24.44
C GLY A 1024 51.24 -73.00 25.25
N VAL A 1025 51.17 -72.20 26.32
CA VAL A 1025 49.97 -72.00 27.14
C VAL A 1025 49.13 -70.87 26.55
N GLU A 1026 47.84 -71.13 26.30
CA GLU A 1026 46.87 -70.14 25.81
C GLU A 1026 46.55 -69.16 26.93
N MET A 1027 46.81 -67.87 26.70
CA MET A 1027 46.69 -66.82 27.71
C MET A 1027 45.33 -66.15 27.61
N GLU A 1028 45.13 -65.40 26.54
CA GLU A 1028 43.90 -64.62 26.35
C GLU A 1028 43.42 -64.70 24.90
N LYS A 1029 42.11 -64.53 24.73
CA LYS A 1029 41.42 -64.52 23.44
C LYS A 1029 40.72 -63.19 23.26
N VAL A 1030 40.96 -62.51 22.14
CA VAL A 1030 40.30 -61.26 21.76
C VAL A 1030 39.65 -61.43 20.40
N GLN A 1031 38.44 -60.91 20.26
CA GLN A 1031 37.74 -60.79 18.98
C GLN A 1031 38.07 -59.45 18.36
N LEU A 1032 38.57 -59.47 17.12
CA LEU A 1032 38.83 -58.30 16.31
C LEU A 1032 37.80 -58.22 15.20
N ASN A 1033 37.06 -57.12 15.16
CA ASN A 1033 36.22 -56.79 14.04
C ASN A 1033 36.99 -55.86 13.09
N ILE A 1034 37.04 -56.19 11.81
CA ILE A 1034 37.69 -55.38 10.78
C ILE A 1034 37.05 -54.01 10.66
N GLN A 1035 35.74 -53.88 10.92
CA GLN A 1035 35.06 -52.58 10.94
C GLN A 1035 35.56 -51.70 12.09
N ASP A 1036 35.78 -52.27 13.27
CA ASP A 1036 36.32 -51.53 14.42
C ASP A 1036 37.76 -51.07 14.13
N LEU A 1037 38.56 -51.90 13.46
CA LEU A 1037 39.92 -51.53 13.03
C LEU A 1037 39.90 -50.43 11.96
N LEU A 1038 39.03 -50.53 10.96
CA LEU A 1038 38.84 -49.48 9.94
C LEU A 1038 38.33 -48.17 10.56
N GLN A 1039 37.50 -48.26 11.60
CA GLN A 1039 37.07 -47.11 12.38
C GLN A 1039 38.24 -46.51 13.18
N MET A 1040 39.08 -47.32 13.82
CA MET A 1040 40.29 -46.83 14.49
C MET A 1040 41.28 -46.18 13.52
N GLN A 1041 41.43 -46.74 12.31
CA GLN A 1041 42.20 -46.11 11.23
C GLN A 1041 41.59 -44.76 10.82
N TYR A 1042 40.26 -44.71 10.71
CA TYR A 1042 39.52 -43.49 10.41
C TYR A 1042 39.68 -42.41 11.49
N GLU A 1043 39.67 -42.82 12.76
CA GLU A 1043 39.90 -41.97 13.94
C GLU A 1043 41.38 -41.55 14.10
N GLY A 1044 42.27 -41.97 13.20
CA GLY A 1044 43.70 -41.63 13.22
C GLY A 1044 44.52 -42.35 14.28
N VAL A 1045 43.95 -43.39 14.91
CA VAL A 1045 44.62 -44.21 15.92
C VAL A 1045 45.58 -45.17 15.22
N ALA A 1046 46.85 -44.78 15.12
CA ALA A 1046 47.89 -45.61 14.53
C ALA A 1046 48.25 -46.84 15.40
N VAL A 1047 48.02 -46.77 16.72
CA VAL A 1047 48.42 -47.81 17.68
C VAL A 1047 47.25 -48.23 18.56
N MET A 1048 46.94 -49.52 18.55
CA MET A 1048 45.92 -50.15 19.41
C MET A 1048 46.61 -51.00 20.47
N LYS A 1049 46.08 -51.01 21.70
CA LYS A 1049 46.40 -52.02 22.70
C LYS A 1049 45.46 -53.22 22.56
N MET A 1050 46.01 -54.39 22.28
CA MET A 1050 45.35 -55.68 22.30
C MET A 1050 45.69 -56.39 23.63
N PHE A 1051 44.73 -57.07 24.27
CA PHE A 1051 44.94 -57.75 25.57
C PHE A 1051 45.40 -56.82 26.70
N ASP A 1052 45.10 -55.52 26.63
CA ASP A 1052 45.59 -54.44 27.52
C ASP A 1052 47.12 -54.33 27.73
N LYS A 1053 47.90 -55.17 27.03
CA LYS A 1053 49.35 -55.30 27.19
C LYS A 1053 50.12 -55.30 25.86
N VAL A 1054 49.49 -55.65 24.74
CA VAL A 1054 50.15 -55.80 23.43
C VAL A 1054 49.89 -54.57 22.57
N LYS A 1055 50.91 -53.79 22.23
CA LYS A 1055 50.78 -52.60 21.35
C LYS A 1055 50.97 -53.00 19.89
N VAL A 1056 49.96 -52.74 19.06
CA VAL A 1056 49.88 -53.18 17.65
C VAL A 1056 49.60 -51.98 16.74
N ASN A 1057 50.28 -51.90 15.60
CA ASN A 1057 50.00 -50.88 14.58
C ASN A 1057 48.72 -51.27 13.81
N VAL A 1058 47.70 -50.40 13.85
CA VAL A 1058 46.37 -50.64 13.29
C VAL A 1058 46.41 -50.70 11.76
N ASN A 1059 47.14 -49.80 11.10
CA ASN A 1059 47.24 -49.74 9.64
C ASN A 1059 47.91 -51.00 9.07
N LEU A 1060 49.01 -51.43 9.68
CA LEU A 1060 49.74 -52.62 9.25
C LEU A 1060 49.01 -53.91 9.63
N LEU A 1061 48.23 -53.92 10.71
CA LEU A 1061 47.35 -55.03 11.05
C LEU A 1061 46.23 -55.21 10.03
N ILE A 1062 45.57 -54.12 9.63
CA ILE A 1062 44.54 -54.13 8.56
C ILE A 1062 45.16 -54.63 7.25
N TYR A 1063 46.33 -54.12 6.88
CA TYR A 1063 47.05 -54.58 5.68
C TYR A 1063 47.40 -56.08 5.76
N LEU A 1064 47.88 -56.57 6.91
CA LEU A 1064 48.17 -57.99 7.14
C LEU A 1064 46.91 -58.86 7.01
N LEU A 1065 45.78 -58.43 7.59
CA LEU A 1065 44.50 -59.14 7.53
C LEU A 1065 43.93 -59.17 6.10
N ASN A 1066 43.96 -58.04 5.40
CA ASN A 1066 43.54 -57.93 4.00
C ASN A 1066 44.38 -58.82 3.07
N LYS A 1067 45.71 -58.75 3.19
CA LYS A 1067 46.64 -59.54 2.39
C LYS A 1067 46.53 -61.05 2.63
N LYS A 1068 46.14 -61.48 3.83
CA LYS A 1068 46.12 -62.92 4.21
C LYS A 1068 44.77 -63.59 4.10
N PHE A 1069 43.69 -62.87 4.38
CA PHE A 1069 42.34 -63.45 4.42
C PHE A 1069 41.45 -62.96 3.28
N TYR A 1070 41.76 -61.83 2.66
CA TYR A 1070 40.96 -61.26 1.56
C TYR A 1070 41.69 -61.19 0.21
N GLY A 1071 42.99 -61.52 0.15
CA GLY A 1071 43.75 -61.68 -1.09
C GLY A 1071 43.94 -60.40 -1.91
N LYS A 1072 43.74 -59.23 -1.30
CA LYS A 1072 44.01 -57.91 -1.89
C LYS A 1072 45.27 -57.31 -1.30
#